data_AF-A0A972GKS7-F1
#
_entry.id   AF-A0A972GKS7-F1
#
_cell.length_a   1.000
_cell.length_b   1.000
_cell.length_c   1.000
_cell.angle_alpha   90.00
_cell.angle_beta   90.00
_cell.angle_gamma   90.00
#
_symmetry.space_group_name_H-M   'P 1'
#
loop_
_entity.id
_entity.type
_entity.pdbx_description
1 polymer ?
#
loop_
_entity_poly.entity_id
_entity_poly.type
_entity_poly.pdbx_seq_one_letter_code
_entity_poly.pdbx_strand_id
1 'polypeptide(L)'
;MARIAVPANITRELARKRGPLQTYQWLWMVFCVIGALAVAAPRIVTQPALYYSYAETRFDVSLYGGLYDAEGQPTRDFIIAKEDATRALTQHFQSLGITGFNSPVFRIDYIPAEPGVIEVRGTALEGASVEAASDEAVCVTAACLANMGSEELVRQIRAAGGREVLRNLLGHELVEALHGAPPETTFQVYLRDIIENDAFPLSAPIEPISERRRIEELQPEEQNDVARALEYRDVLWTQEIDVRNATLDRACPVALTAATASQRRTTLESCATSAPTIAQELTYHDQAVERRETIRAALRYLQNELGLIFDPTAGTVSSVAATTTVPPTAWQMPFLLILTAVAGFVFGSAGVVLDRSAGVMAKLRELWAFRELIANLVLRDLHVRYKGSALGYLWTQLAPLLMMMVFWFVFSSFFQTPIAMFPLFLIVGLLPWNFCAEAVSGGARSILDNANLIKKVFFPREVLPLVSVLSSLVNFLLSLPMLFLVMMVIQFLYPPLQAEGRLNFSWTIAYLPVLLIIQLIFLTGVTFFLSTLAVFFRDVVHLIGILVQFWFFLTPVVYSLDIVSPEIGRVIRWVNPMASLIEFYREILYGGQATIGAIPTPAFPAVESVLRVFVTALIVLALGYWFFQRRSGDFGEEI
;
A
#
# COMPACT_ATOMS: atom_id res chain seq x y z
N MET A 1 -3.81 -40.92 12.86
CA MET A 1 -4.59 -40.67 14.09
C MET A 1 -3.73 -39.91 15.10
N ALA A 2 -3.60 -38.59 14.93
CA ALA A 2 -2.98 -37.74 15.95
C ALA A 2 -4.07 -37.37 16.96
N ARG A 3 -3.92 -37.78 18.22
CA ARG A 3 -4.79 -37.34 19.33
C ARG A 3 -4.53 -35.85 19.54
N ILE A 4 -5.37 -35.00 18.94
CA ILE A 4 -5.42 -33.57 19.26
C ILE A 4 -5.93 -33.49 20.71
N ALA A 5 -5.02 -33.16 21.63
CA ALA A 5 -5.34 -32.97 23.03
C ALA A 5 -6.15 -31.69 23.18
N VAL A 6 -7.47 -31.81 23.27
CA VAL A 6 -8.34 -30.75 23.80
C VAL A 6 -7.85 -30.45 25.23
N PRO A 7 -7.54 -29.19 25.59
CA PRO A 7 -7.04 -28.87 26.92
C PRO A 7 -8.05 -29.34 27.98
N ALA A 8 -7.61 -30.26 28.85
CA ALA A 8 -8.43 -30.97 29.83
C ALA A 8 -9.16 -30.07 30.85
N ASN A 9 -8.79 -28.79 30.90
CA ASN A 9 -9.40 -27.79 31.75
C ASN A 9 -10.80 -27.38 31.24
N ILE A 10 -10.98 -27.29 29.92
CA ILE A 10 -12.26 -26.87 29.30
C ILE A 10 -13.32 -27.98 29.44
N THR A 11 -12.92 -29.24 29.26
CA THR A 11 -13.81 -30.39 29.42
C THR A 11 -14.24 -30.60 30.88
N ARG A 12 -13.35 -30.31 31.84
CA ARG A 12 -13.69 -30.33 33.28
C ARG A 12 -14.63 -29.20 33.70
N GLU A 13 -14.53 -28.00 33.13
CA GLU A 13 -15.48 -26.91 33.42
C GLU A 13 -16.87 -27.18 32.83
N LEU A 14 -16.96 -27.73 31.62
CA LEU A 14 -18.23 -28.13 31.00
C LEU A 14 -18.95 -29.22 31.81
N ALA A 15 -18.20 -30.13 32.45
CA ALA A 15 -18.76 -31.21 33.27
C ALA A 15 -19.24 -30.75 34.67
N ARG A 16 -18.80 -29.58 35.15
CA ARG A 16 -19.06 -29.15 36.54
C ARG A 16 -20.39 -28.42 36.75
N LYS A 17 -21.04 -27.90 35.69
CA LYS A 17 -22.34 -27.22 35.77
C LYS A 17 -23.46 -28.07 35.14
N ARG A 18 -24.32 -28.61 36.01
CA ARG A 18 -25.39 -29.60 35.75
C ARG A 18 -26.42 -29.14 34.69
N GLY A 19 -26.63 -29.98 33.67
CA GLY A 19 -27.77 -29.95 32.74
C GLY A 19 -27.36 -30.25 31.28
N PRO A 20 -28.22 -30.95 30.48
CA PRO A 20 -27.99 -31.10 29.04
C PRO A 20 -27.94 -29.72 28.36
N LEU A 21 -27.13 -29.60 27.30
CA LEU A 21 -27.05 -28.39 26.48
C LEU A 21 -28.43 -28.09 25.89
N GLN A 22 -28.88 -26.84 25.99
CA GLN A 22 -30.14 -26.43 25.38
C GLN A 22 -29.99 -26.36 23.85
N THR A 23 -31.06 -26.56 23.09
CA THR A 23 -31.04 -26.68 21.62
C THR A 23 -30.37 -25.49 20.93
N TYR A 24 -30.55 -24.28 21.46
CA TYR A 24 -29.88 -23.09 20.90
C TYR A 24 -28.36 -23.05 21.17
N GLN A 25 -27.87 -23.69 22.24
CA GLN A 25 -26.43 -23.78 22.53
C GLN A 25 -25.75 -24.71 21.52
N TRP A 26 -26.44 -25.77 21.10
CA TRP A 26 -26.00 -26.62 19.98
C TRP A 26 -26.00 -25.89 18.65
N LEU A 27 -27.08 -25.16 18.33
CA LEU A 27 -27.16 -24.36 17.11
C LEU A 27 -26.08 -23.28 17.05
N TRP A 28 -25.75 -22.64 18.18
CA TRP A 28 -24.68 -21.65 18.28
C TRP A 28 -23.30 -22.23 17.97
N MET A 29 -22.98 -23.41 18.51
CA MET A 29 -21.71 -24.09 18.21
C MET A 29 -21.60 -24.46 16.73
N VAL A 30 -22.68 -25.00 16.16
CA VAL A 30 -22.74 -25.34 14.73
C VAL A 30 -22.56 -24.10 13.87
N PHE A 31 -23.21 -22.98 14.23
CA PHE A 31 -23.08 -21.72 13.51
C PHE A 31 -21.66 -21.15 13.57
N CYS A 32 -20.99 -21.22 14.72
CA CYS A 32 -19.60 -20.77 14.86
C CYS A 32 -18.63 -21.61 14.01
N VAL A 33 -18.84 -22.93 13.94
CA VAL A 33 -18.00 -23.83 13.14
C VAL A 33 -18.24 -23.63 11.65
N ILE A 34 -19.51 -23.50 11.23
CA ILE A 34 -19.87 -23.22 9.83
C ILE A 34 -19.36 -21.84 9.41
N GLY A 35 -19.47 -20.82 10.27
CA GLY A 35 -18.95 -19.48 10.00
C GLY A 35 -17.43 -19.46 9.84
N ALA A 36 -16.69 -20.15 10.71
CA ALA A 36 -15.24 -20.28 10.59
C ALA A 36 -14.82 -20.97 9.28
N LEU A 37 -15.53 -22.05 8.90
CA LEU A 37 -15.30 -22.75 7.64
C LEU A 37 -15.69 -21.89 6.43
N ALA A 38 -16.80 -21.15 6.47
CA ALA A 38 -17.24 -20.31 5.36
C ALA A 38 -16.27 -19.16 5.07
N VAL A 39 -15.55 -18.65 6.07
CA VAL A 39 -14.57 -17.58 5.90
C VAL A 39 -13.22 -18.11 5.43
N ALA A 40 -12.76 -19.24 5.96
CA ALA A 40 -11.43 -19.77 5.65
C ALA A 40 -11.40 -20.70 4.43
N ALA A 41 -12.44 -21.51 4.20
CA ALA A 41 -12.46 -22.53 3.15
C ALA A 41 -12.35 -21.96 1.74
N PRO A 42 -12.99 -20.83 1.36
CA PRO A 42 -12.81 -20.27 0.02
C PRO A 42 -11.34 -19.92 -0.23
N ARG A 43 -10.67 -19.26 0.73
CA ARG A 43 -9.26 -18.88 0.61
C ARG A 43 -8.30 -20.06 0.58
N ILE A 44 -8.65 -21.17 1.22
CA ILE A 44 -7.82 -22.38 1.24
C ILE A 44 -8.03 -23.11 -0.10
N VAL A 45 -9.28 -23.32 -0.52
CA VAL A 45 -9.64 -24.11 -1.71
C VAL A 45 -9.34 -23.40 -3.03
N THR A 46 -9.41 -22.08 -3.09
CA THR A 46 -9.20 -21.32 -4.34
C THR A 46 -7.79 -20.77 -4.51
N GLN A 47 -6.80 -21.20 -3.73
CA GLN A 47 -5.42 -20.80 -4.03
C GLN A 47 -4.98 -21.49 -5.32
N PRO A 48 -4.59 -20.73 -6.37
CA PRO A 48 -4.02 -21.34 -7.55
C PRO A 48 -2.73 -22.06 -7.17
N ALA A 49 -2.58 -23.30 -7.63
CA ALA A 49 -1.31 -24.01 -7.59
C ALA A 49 -0.32 -23.27 -8.51
N LEU A 50 0.54 -22.45 -7.92
CA LEU A 50 1.59 -21.74 -8.66
C LEU A 50 2.78 -22.69 -8.83
N TYR A 51 3.07 -23.06 -10.09
CA TYR A 51 4.24 -23.84 -10.45
C TYR A 51 5.34 -22.88 -10.87
N TYR A 52 6.50 -23.01 -10.23
CA TYR A 52 7.67 -22.20 -10.55
C TYR A 52 8.71 -23.04 -11.27
N SER A 53 9.29 -22.46 -12.32
CA SER A 53 10.51 -22.94 -12.95
C SER A 53 11.67 -22.04 -12.53
N TYR A 54 12.84 -22.62 -12.33
CA TYR A 54 14.07 -21.87 -12.13
C TYR A 54 15.19 -22.43 -13.02
N ALA A 55 16.18 -21.60 -13.32
CA ALA A 55 17.40 -21.96 -14.01
C ALA A 55 18.57 -21.19 -13.39
N GLU A 56 19.76 -21.79 -13.43
CA GLU A 56 20.94 -21.27 -12.77
C GLU A 56 22.11 -21.17 -13.75
N THR A 57 22.76 -20.03 -13.75
CA THR A 57 24.00 -19.79 -14.50
C THR A 57 25.10 -19.47 -13.51
N ARG A 58 26.22 -20.19 -13.59
CA ARG A 58 27.38 -19.96 -12.72
C ARG A 58 28.42 -19.12 -13.44
N PHE A 59 28.90 -18.11 -12.74
CA PHE A 59 29.88 -17.15 -13.24
C PHE A 59 31.04 -17.04 -12.25
N ASP A 60 32.27 -17.18 -12.76
CA ASP A 60 33.49 -17.03 -11.98
C ASP A 60 33.98 -15.59 -12.05
N VAL A 61 33.99 -14.93 -10.90
CA VAL A 61 34.33 -13.53 -10.69
C VAL A 61 35.75 -13.38 -10.16
N SER A 62 36.46 -14.48 -9.85
CA SER A 62 37.84 -14.44 -9.33
C SER A 62 38.81 -13.75 -10.28
N LEU A 63 38.48 -13.68 -11.57
CA LEU A 63 39.21 -12.94 -12.61
C LEU A 63 39.19 -11.42 -12.40
N TYR A 64 38.20 -10.88 -11.68
CA TYR A 64 38.01 -9.45 -11.45
C TYR A 64 38.41 -9.08 -10.02
N GLY A 65 39.65 -8.63 -9.85
CA GLY A 65 40.21 -8.26 -8.55
C GLY A 65 39.42 -7.14 -7.84
N GLY A 66 39.27 -7.25 -6.52
CA GLY A 66 38.62 -6.23 -5.68
C GLY A 66 37.11 -6.41 -5.44
N LEU A 67 36.45 -7.35 -6.13
CA LEU A 67 35.02 -7.65 -5.91
C LEU A 67 34.74 -8.58 -4.73
N TYR A 68 35.76 -9.29 -4.27
CA TYR A 68 35.71 -10.14 -3.08
C TYR A 68 36.87 -9.80 -2.14
N ASP A 69 36.61 -9.84 -0.83
CA ASP A 69 37.66 -9.69 0.19
C ASP A 69 38.52 -10.96 0.30
N ALA A 70 39.58 -10.91 1.10
CA ALA A 70 40.50 -12.04 1.29
C ALA A 70 39.82 -13.26 1.94
N GLU A 71 38.67 -13.04 2.59
CA GLU A 71 37.80 -14.02 3.21
C GLU A 71 36.72 -14.57 2.26
N GLY A 72 36.67 -14.10 1.00
CA GLY A 72 35.74 -14.57 -0.03
C GLY A 72 34.32 -14.02 0.09
N GLN A 73 34.12 -12.92 0.83
CA GLN A 73 32.85 -12.19 0.90
C GLN A 73 32.77 -11.09 -0.17
N PRO A 74 31.56 -10.78 -0.66
CA PRO A 74 31.36 -9.70 -1.61
C PRO A 74 31.74 -8.33 -1.01
N THR A 75 32.55 -7.56 -1.73
CA THR A 75 32.93 -6.19 -1.36
C THR A 75 31.81 -5.19 -1.69
N ARG A 76 32.00 -3.93 -1.28
CA ARG A 76 31.10 -2.82 -1.61
C ARG A 76 30.92 -2.65 -3.12
N ASP A 77 31.98 -2.86 -3.90
CA ASP A 77 31.95 -2.66 -5.36
C ASP A 77 31.13 -3.75 -6.05
N PHE A 78 31.15 -4.97 -5.52
CA PHE A 78 30.25 -6.03 -5.98
C PHE A 78 28.77 -5.70 -5.70
N ILE A 79 28.46 -5.17 -4.51
CA ILE A 79 27.10 -4.77 -4.16
C ILE A 79 26.60 -3.68 -5.12
N ILE A 80 27.44 -2.70 -5.44
CA ILE A 80 27.11 -1.63 -6.40
C ILE A 80 26.85 -2.21 -7.79
N ALA A 81 27.73 -3.08 -8.30
CA ALA A 81 27.55 -3.71 -9.61
C ALA A 81 26.26 -4.55 -9.69
N LYS A 82 25.92 -5.27 -8.61
CA LYS A 82 24.66 -6.02 -8.49
C LYS A 82 23.43 -5.08 -8.52
N GLU A 83 23.47 -3.98 -7.78
CA GLU A 83 22.38 -3.00 -7.74
C GLU A 83 22.19 -2.33 -9.10
N ASP A 84 23.28 -1.96 -9.77
CA ASP A 84 23.24 -1.35 -11.10
C ASP A 84 22.72 -2.33 -12.16
N ALA A 85 23.12 -3.62 -12.10
CA ALA A 85 22.59 -4.65 -12.99
C ALA A 85 21.08 -4.87 -12.76
N THR A 86 20.65 -4.88 -11.51
CA THR A 86 19.22 -4.99 -11.15
C THR A 86 18.43 -3.78 -11.67
N ARG A 87 18.99 -2.56 -11.56
CA ARG A 87 18.37 -1.33 -12.05
C ARG A 87 18.27 -1.32 -13.58
N ALA A 88 19.34 -1.72 -14.28
CA ALA A 88 19.37 -1.80 -15.74
C ALA A 88 18.31 -2.78 -16.28
N LEU A 89 18.20 -3.97 -15.68
CA LEU A 89 17.17 -4.95 -16.04
C LEU A 89 15.75 -4.43 -15.76
N THR A 90 15.56 -3.75 -14.62
CA THR A 90 14.26 -3.14 -14.28
C THR A 90 13.84 -2.12 -15.35
N GLN A 91 14.76 -1.24 -15.75
CA GLN A 91 14.51 -0.24 -16.80
C GLN A 91 14.25 -0.89 -18.16
N HIS A 92 15.00 -1.94 -18.50
CA HIS A 92 14.81 -2.70 -19.73
C HIS A 92 13.40 -3.31 -19.80
N PHE A 93 12.95 -4.01 -18.77
CA PHE A 93 11.59 -4.57 -18.73
C PHE A 93 10.50 -3.48 -18.75
N GLN A 94 10.73 -2.35 -18.08
CA GLN A 94 9.80 -1.21 -18.13
C GLN A 94 9.70 -0.61 -19.54
N SER A 95 10.82 -0.53 -20.28
CA SER A 95 10.82 -0.03 -21.66
C SER A 95 10.00 -0.90 -22.61
N LEU A 96 9.87 -2.19 -22.31
CA LEU A 96 9.07 -3.16 -23.05
C LEU A 96 7.58 -3.16 -22.62
N GLY A 97 7.19 -2.28 -21.69
CA GLY A 97 5.84 -2.21 -21.12
C GLY A 97 5.54 -3.28 -20.06
N ILE A 98 6.55 -4.04 -19.63
CA ILE A 98 6.41 -5.14 -18.68
C ILE A 98 6.51 -4.59 -17.26
N THR A 99 5.38 -4.61 -16.53
CA THR A 99 5.34 -4.24 -15.11
C THR A 99 5.34 -5.50 -14.26
N GLY A 100 6.29 -5.64 -13.33
CA GLY A 100 6.39 -6.83 -12.45
C GLY A 100 7.74 -7.55 -12.43
N PHE A 101 8.83 -6.95 -12.93
CA PHE A 101 10.17 -7.45 -12.64
C PHE A 101 10.41 -7.44 -11.12
N ASN A 102 10.99 -8.54 -10.59
CA ASN A 102 11.19 -8.78 -9.16
C ASN A 102 9.88 -8.99 -8.35
N SER A 103 8.84 -9.49 -9.01
CA SER A 103 7.57 -9.89 -8.41
C SER A 103 7.51 -11.42 -8.24
N PRO A 104 6.50 -11.98 -7.55
CA PRO A 104 6.31 -13.43 -7.50
C PRO A 104 5.94 -14.07 -8.86
N VAL A 105 5.94 -13.33 -9.96
CA VAL A 105 5.71 -13.85 -11.33
C VAL A 105 7.04 -14.22 -12.00
N PHE A 106 8.03 -13.31 -11.96
CA PHE A 106 9.39 -13.57 -12.42
C PHE A 106 10.41 -12.66 -11.73
N ARG A 107 11.59 -13.22 -11.40
CA ARG A 107 12.70 -12.48 -10.76
C ARG A 107 14.06 -13.11 -11.06
N ILE A 108 15.11 -12.30 -10.91
CA ILE A 108 16.51 -12.72 -11.04
C ILE A 108 17.19 -12.50 -9.67
N ASP A 109 17.75 -13.58 -9.12
CA ASP A 109 18.47 -13.58 -7.85
C ASP A 109 19.97 -13.78 -8.09
N TYR A 110 20.80 -12.95 -7.47
CA TYR A 110 22.27 -13.08 -7.49
C TYR A 110 22.75 -13.63 -6.14
N ILE A 111 23.20 -14.88 -6.13
CA ILE A 111 23.51 -15.67 -4.93
C ILE A 111 25.00 -16.00 -4.92
N PRO A 112 25.77 -15.60 -3.89
CA PRO A 112 27.15 -16.05 -3.73
C PRO A 112 27.16 -17.53 -3.35
N ALA A 113 27.82 -18.37 -4.14
CA ALA A 113 27.82 -19.84 -3.94
C ALA A 113 29.14 -20.33 -3.32
N GLU A 114 30.27 -20.00 -3.95
CA GLU A 114 31.63 -20.34 -3.50
C GLU A 114 32.50 -19.07 -3.57
N PRO A 115 33.66 -19.00 -2.87
CA PRO A 115 34.55 -17.84 -2.96
C PRO A 115 34.93 -17.55 -4.41
N GLY A 116 34.56 -16.36 -4.90
CA GLY A 116 34.79 -15.96 -6.29
C GLY A 116 33.76 -16.49 -7.31
N VAL A 117 32.75 -17.29 -6.93
CA VAL A 117 31.72 -17.80 -7.85
C VAL A 117 30.32 -17.30 -7.47
N ILE A 118 29.62 -16.73 -8.45
CA ILE A 118 28.23 -16.27 -8.32
C ILE A 118 27.30 -17.20 -9.08
N GLU A 119 26.20 -17.55 -8.42
CA GLU A 119 25.06 -18.20 -9.04
C GLU A 119 23.98 -17.16 -9.35
N VAL A 120 23.66 -17.04 -10.64
CA VAL A 120 22.56 -16.21 -11.14
C VAL A 120 21.35 -17.10 -11.37
N ARG A 121 20.32 -16.92 -10.56
CA ARG A 121 19.09 -17.72 -10.62
C ARG A 121 17.95 -16.91 -11.24
N GLY A 122 17.49 -17.34 -12.41
CA GLY A 122 16.25 -16.85 -13.01
C GLY A 122 15.07 -17.68 -12.52
N THR A 123 13.99 -17.05 -12.06
CA THR A 123 12.75 -17.75 -11.66
C THR A 123 11.57 -17.18 -12.43
N ALA A 124 10.70 -18.06 -12.92
CA ALA A 124 9.52 -17.69 -13.69
C ALA A 124 8.34 -18.62 -13.37
N LEU A 125 7.13 -18.06 -13.30
CA LEU A 125 5.89 -18.82 -13.17
C LEU A 125 5.61 -19.60 -14.47
N GLU A 126 5.31 -20.89 -14.34
CA GLU A 126 5.05 -21.78 -15.46
C GLU A 126 3.75 -21.37 -16.17
N GLY A 127 3.83 -21.14 -17.49
CA GLY A 127 2.71 -20.67 -18.31
C GLY A 127 2.47 -19.15 -18.31
N ALA A 128 3.32 -18.36 -17.68
CA ALA A 128 3.27 -16.91 -17.80
C ALA A 128 3.74 -16.46 -19.21
N SER A 129 2.80 -16.04 -20.05
CA SER A 129 3.10 -15.26 -21.26
C SER A 129 2.96 -13.78 -20.90
N VAL A 130 4.04 -13.02 -21.04
CA VAL A 130 4.00 -11.56 -20.88
C VAL A 130 3.86 -10.95 -22.28
N GLU A 131 2.72 -10.30 -22.54
CA GLU A 131 2.54 -9.51 -23.76
C GLU A 131 3.36 -8.23 -23.63
N ALA A 132 4.40 -8.09 -24.47
CA ALA A 132 5.15 -6.86 -24.60
C ALA A 132 4.34 -5.84 -25.43
N ALA A 133 4.54 -4.54 -25.19
CA ALA A 133 3.90 -3.49 -25.98
C ALA A 133 4.41 -3.42 -27.43
N SER A 134 5.52 -4.10 -27.72
CA SER A 134 6.14 -4.26 -29.04
C SER A 134 5.89 -5.67 -29.58
N ASP A 135 5.74 -5.83 -30.90
CA ASP A 135 5.59 -7.11 -31.65
C ASP A 135 6.81 -8.07 -31.52
N GLU A 136 7.75 -7.79 -30.61
CA GLU A 136 8.98 -8.55 -30.39
C GLU A 136 8.78 -9.53 -29.23
N ALA A 137 9.01 -10.82 -29.48
CA ALA A 137 8.81 -11.88 -28.50
C ALA A 137 9.90 -11.81 -27.40
N VAL A 138 9.56 -11.22 -26.25
CA VAL A 138 10.45 -11.17 -25.08
C VAL A 138 10.43 -12.51 -24.37
N CYS A 139 11.58 -13.18 -24.27
CA CYS A 139 11.68 -14.48 -23.61
C CYS A 139 11.73 -14.33 -22.08
N VAL A 140 10.67 -14.72 -21.37
CA VAL A 140 10.56 -14.65 -19.89
C VAL A 140 10.71 -16.04 -19.24
N THR A 141 11.36 -16.98 -19.92
CA THR A 141 11.64 -18.30 -19.35
C THR A 141 12.72 -18.20 -18.28
N ALA A 142 12.70 -19.11 -17.30
CA ALA A 142 13.72 -19.15 -16.24
C ALA A 142 15.15 -19.17 -16.80
N ALA A 143 15.39 -19.92 -17.88
CA ALA A 143 16.69 -20.01 -18.55
C ALA A 143 17.10 -18.68 -19.21
N CYS A 144 16.17 -18.00 -19.88
CA CYS A 144 16.47 -16.70 -20.47
C CYS A 144 16.75 -15.64 -19.40
N LEU A 145 15.98 -15.64 -18.30
CA LEU A 145 16.20 -14.75 -17.16
C LEU A 145 17.57 -14.98 -16.50
N ALA A 146 17.99 -16.25 -16.35
CA ALA A 146 19.32 -16.57 -15.81
C ALA A 146 20.43 -16.07 -16.74
N ASN A 147 20.31 -16.28 -18.05
CA ASN A 147 21.29 -15.81 -19.04
C ASN A 147 21.36 -14.28 -19.09
N MET A 148 20.20 -13.61 -19.21
CA MET A 148 20.10 -12.15 -19.24
C MET A 148 20.66 -11.51 -17.97
N GLY A 149 20.35 -12.09 -16.80
CA GLY A 149 20.91 -11.66 -15.53
C GLY A 149 22.43 -11.82 -15.48
N SER A 150 22.96 -12.93 -15.98
CA SER A 150 24.40 -13.18 -16.01
C SER A 150 25.12 -12.20 -16.95
N GLU A 151 24.60 -11.98 -18.16
CA GLU A 151 25.17 -11.06 -19.13
C GLU A 151 25.19 -9.62 -18.58
N GLU A 152 24.08 -9.18 -17.96
CA GLU A 152 24.00 -7.82 -17.45
C GLU A 152 24.89 -7.60 -16.22
N LEU A 153 25.01 -8.58 -15.33
CA LEU A 153 25.96 -8.51 -14.22
C LEU A 153 27.41 -8.40 -14.71
N VAL A 154 27.79 -9.21 -15.70
CA VAL A 154 29.14 -9.18 -16.32
C VAL A 154 29.41 -7.81 -16.94
N ARG A 155 28.42 -7.25 -17.65
CA ARG A 155 28.52 -5.91 -18.25
C ARG A 155 28.82 -4.84 -17.20
N GLN A 156 28.15 -4.86 -16.06
CA GLN A 156 28.35 -3.86 -15.00
C GLN A 156 29.68 -4.04 -14.28
N ILE A 157 30.11 -5.29 -14.05
CA ILE A 157 31.42 -5.61 -13.46
C ILE A 157 32.57 -5.12 -14.35
N ARG A 158 32.53 -5.43 -15.66
CA ARG A 158 33.55 -4.98 -16.61
C ARG A 158 33.58 -3.47 -16.79
N ALA A 159 32.41 -2.83 -16.85
CA ALA A 159 32.33 -1.37 -16.87
C ALA A 159 32.92 -0.74 -15.60
N ALA A 160 32.77 -1.38 -14.43
CA ALA A 160 33.39 -0.92 -13.19
C ALA A 160 34.93 -1.05 -13.21
N GLY A 161 35.46 -2.20 -13.65
CA GLY A 161 36.90 -2.40 -13.82
C GLY A 161 37.52 -1.45 -14.84
N GLY A 162 36.87 -1.27 -15.99
CA GLY A 162 37.33 -0.36 -17.05
C GLY A 162 37.38 1.10 -16.64
N ARG A 163 36.46 1.54 -15.76
CA ARG A 163 36.50 2.90 -15.18
C ARG A 163 37.76 3.15 -14.38
N GLU A 164 38.21 2.15 -13.63
CA GLU A 164 39.41 2.24 -12.81
C GLU A 164 40.67 2.28 -13.70
N VAL A 165 40.73 1.41 -14.71
CA VAL A 165 41.81 1.43 -15.70
C VAL A 165 41.85 2.77 -16.45
N LEU A 166 40.70 3.28 -16.89
CA LEU A 166 40.58 4.57 -17.57
C LEU A 166 40.99 5.74 -16.67
N ARG A 167 40.60 5.72 -15.39
CA ARG A 167 41.03 6.73 -14.40
C ARG A 167 42.55 6.80 -14.31
N ASN A 168 43.22 5.64 -14.30
CA ASN A 168 44.66 5.57 -14.22
C ASN A 168 45.34 6.10 -15.52
N LEU A 169 44.76 5.83 -16.69
CA LEU A 169 45.21 6.42 -17.96
C LEU A 169 45.05 7.94 -17.98
N LEU A 170 43.90 8.45 -17.53
CA LEU A 170 43.64 9.89 -17.43
C LEU A 170 44.59 10.58 -16.43
N GLY A 171 44.93 9.90 -15.33
CA GLY A 171 45.88 10.37 -14.34
C GLY A 171 47.30 10.52 -14.89
N HIS A 172 47.74 9.58 -15.71
CA HIS A 172 49.01 9.68 -16.42
C HIS A 172 49.01 10.85 -17.43
N GLU A 173 47.96 10.95 -18.26
CA GLU A 173 47.86 12.04 -19.26
C GLU A 173 47.76 13.42 -18.65
N LEU A 174 47.08 13.56 -17.51
CA LEU A 174 47.01 14.81 -16.77
C LEU A 174 48.41 15.27 -16.32
N VAL A 175 49.25 14.33 -15.88
CA VAL A 175 50.64 14.62 -15.50
C VAL A 175 51.45 15.06 -16.72
N GLU A 176 51.37 14.34 -17.84
CA GLU A 176 52.07 14.71 -19.09
C GLU A 176 51.64 16.09 -19.61
N ALA A 177 50.34 16.40 -19.56
CA ALA A 177 49.81 17.70 -19.96
C ALA A 177 50.32 18.84 -19.05
N LEU A 178 50.38 18.63 -17.73
CA LEU A 178 50.92 19.60 -16.77
C LEU A 178 52.42 19.88 -16.99
N HIS A 179 53.17 18.89 -17.49
CA HIS A 179 54.58 19.05 -17.86
C HIS A 179 54.78 19.65 -19.26
N GLY A 180 53.71 19.94 -19.99
CA GLY A 180 53.75 20.55 -21.32
C GLY A 180 54.15 19.59 -22.44
N ALA A 181 54.05 18.28 -22.23
CA ALA A 181 54.36 17.28 -23.25
C ALA A 181 53.23 17.21 -24.32
N PRO A 182 53.56 17.18 -25.62
CA PRO A 182 52.57 16.94 -26.66
C PRO A 182 52.06 15.48 -26.62
N PRO A 183 50.81 15.21 -27.04
CA PRO A 183 50.31 13.83 -27.11
C PRO A 183 51.07 13.05 -28.20
N GLU A 184 51.54 11.85 -27.87
CA GLU A 184 52.28 10.95 -28.77
C GLU A 184 51.33 10.10 -29.62
N THR A 185 50.15 9.74 -29.11
CA THR A 185 49.17 8.87 -29.81
C THR A 185 47.82 9.55 -30.01
N THR A 186 47.06 9.09 -31.02
CA THR A 186 45.69 9.56 -31.29
C THR A 186 44.77 9.34 -30.09
N PHE A 187 44.96 8.25 -29.34
CA PHE A 187 44.15 7.98 -28.15
C PHE A 187 44.44 8.95 -27.00
N GLN A 188 45.68 9.40 -26.84
CA GLN A 188 46.04 10.42 -25.84
C GLN A 188 45.38 11.77 -26.14
N VAL A 189 45.19 12.12 -27.42
CA VAL A 189 44.39 13.29 -27.81
C VAL A 189 42.97 13.16 -27.27
N TYR A 190 42.33 12.00 -27.47
CA TYR A 190 40.98 11.77 -26.93
C TYR A 190 40.94 11.75 -25.40
N LEU A 191 41.97 11.24 -24.72
CA LEU A 191 42.04 11.30 -23.26
C LEU A 191 42.10 12.75 -22.75
N ARG A 192 42.83 13.63 -23.44
CA ARG A 192 42.87 15.07 -23.12
C ARG A 192 41.53 15.75 -23.39
N ASP A 193 40.88 15.44 -24.51
CA ASP A 193 39.53 15.94 -24.82
C ASP A 193 38.51 15.49 -23.77
N ILE A 194 38.64 14.25 -23.25
CA ILE A 194 37.78 13.74 -22.17
C ILE A 194 37.96 14.55 -20.88
N ILE A 195 39.20 14.94 -20.55
CA ILE A 195 39.51 15.78 -19.38
C ILE A 195 38.97 17.20 -19.59
N GLU A 196 39.22 17.81 -20.74
CA GLU A 196 38.84 19.19 -21.04
C GLU A 196 37.32 19.39 -21.05
N ASN A 197 36.59 18.43 -21.65
CA ASN A 197 35.14 18.51 -21.77
C ASN A 197 34.38 17.95 -20.56
N ASP A 198 35.09 17.42 -19.56
CA ASP A 198 34.50 16.68 -18.43
C ASP A 198 33.53 15.59 -18.94
N ALA A 199 33.96 14.88 -19.98
CA ALA A 199 33.11 13.92 -20.70
C ALA A 199 32.93 12.61 -19.92
N PHE A 200 33.80 12.34 -18.95
CA PHE A 200 33.77 11.18 -18.07
C PHE A 200 33.88 11.59 -16.60
N PRO A 201 32.78 12.00 -15.94
CA PRO A 201 32.79 12.33 -14.52
C PRO A 201 33.10 11.07 -13.70
N LEU A 202 34.17 11.15 -12.92
CA LEU A 202 34.64 10.05 -12.06
C LEU A 202 34.09 10.22 -10.64
N SER A 203 33.78 9.09 -9.99
CA SER A 203 33.31 9.06 -8.59
C SER A 203 34.42 9.37 -7.57
N ALA A 204 35.68 9.29 -8.01
CA ALA A 204 36.88 9.60 -7.25
C ALA A 204 37.77 10.53 -8.07
N PRO A 205 38.54 11.44 -7.43
CA PRO A 205 39.41 12.35 -8.14
C PRO A 205 40.49 11.59 -8.93
N ILE A 206 40.92 12.18 -10.04
CA ILE A 206 42.05 11.67 -10.83
C ILE A 206 43.32 11.86 -10.00
N GLU A 207 43.95 10.76 -9.60
CA GLU A 207 45.25 10.81 -8.93
C GLU A 207 46.38 10.91 -9.97
N PRO A 208 47.39 11.77 -9.75
CA PRO A 208 48.52 11.86 -10.66
C PRO A 208 49.40 10.61 -10.54
N ILE A 209 49.45 9.81 -11.59
CA ILE A 209 50.26 8.58 -11.66
C ILE A 209 51.48 8.84 -12.54
N SER A 210 52.68 8.64 -11.98
CA SER A 210 53.95 8.82 -12.69
C SER A 210 54.39 7.61 -13.51
N GLU A 211 53.71 6.47 -13.37
CA GLU A 211 53.99 5.26 -14.13
C GLU A 211 53.43 5.38 -15.56
N ARG A 212 54.25 5.07 -16.56
CA ARG A 212 53.84 5.13 -17.97
C ARG A 212 52.78 4.07 -18.22
N ARG A 213 51.61 4.49 -18.68
CA ARG A 213 50.49 3.60 -18.97
C ARG A 213 49.85 4.01 -20.30
N ARG A 214 50.02 3.19 -21.34
CA ARG A 214 49.41 3.40 -22.66
C ARG A 214 48.36 2.34 -22.94
N ILE A 215 47.31 2.71 -23.66
CA ILE A 215 46.21 1.78 -23.97
C ILE A 215 46.72 0.54 -24.72
N GLU A 216 47.70 0.72 -25.62
CA GLU A 216 48.28 -0.35 -26.44
C GLU A 216 49.17 -1.33 -25.65
N GLU A 217 49.60 -0.94 -24.44
CA GLU A 217 50.45 -1.74 -23.55
C GLU A 217 49.65 -2.51 -22.48
N LEU A 218 48.35 -2.23 -22.35
CA LEU A 218 47.46 -2.93 -21.43
C LEU A 218 47.17 -4.36 -21.90
N GLN A 219 46.76 -5.22 -20.97
CA GLN A 219 46.28 -6.55 -21.33
C GLN A 219 45.02 -6.43 -22.22
N PRO A 220 44.79 -7.36 -23.16
CA PRO A 220 43.60 -7.34 -24.02
C PRO A 220 42.28 -7.30 -23.23
N GLU A 221 42.25 -7.88 -22.03
CA GLU A 221 41.09 -7.83 -21.12
C GLU A 221 40.86 -6.41 -20.58
N GLU A 222 41.90 -5.72 -20.12
CA GLU A 222 41.82 -4.34 -19.64
C GLU A 222 41.43 -3.36 -20.76
N GLN A 223 41.89 -3.60 -22.00
CA GLN A 223 41.49 -2.82 -23.17
C GLN A 223 39.98 -2.96 -23.46
N ASN A 224 39.46 -4.18 -23.38
CA ASN A 224 38.03 -4.46 -23.53
C ASN A 224 37.21 -3.84 -22.40
N ASP A 225 37.73 -3.83 -21.17
CA ASP A 225 37.07 -3.20 -20.04
C ASP A 225 37.01 -1.66 -20.21
N VAL A 226 38.09 -1.02 -20.67
CA VAL A 226 38.09 0.41 -20.99
C VAL A 226 37.09 0.75 -22.10
N ALA A 227 37.06 -0.05 -23.18
CA ALA A 227 36.06 0.10 -24.23
C ALA A 227 34.65 0.00 -23.65
N ARG A 228 34.41 -0.96 -22.74
CA ARG A 228 33.11 -1.14 -22.09
C ARG A 228 32.71 0.02 -21.19
N ALA A 229 33.66 0.58 -20.43
CA ALA A 229 33.41 1.75 -19.59
C ALA A 229 33.00 2.97 -20.43
N LEU A 230 33.64 3.18 -21.58
CA LEU A 230 33.27 4.24 -22.52
C LEU A 230 31.92 3.99 -23.18
N GLU A 231 31.60 2.74 -23.57
CA GLU A 231 30.28 2.37 -24.13
C GLU A 231 29.17 2.67 -23.13
N TYR A 232 29.36 2.26 -21.89
CA TYR A 232 28.41 2.54 -20.81
C TYR A 232 28.20 4.05 -20.64
N ARG A 233 29.27 4.85 -20.77
CA ARG A 233 29.17 6.31 -20.69
C ARG A 233 28.44 6.93 -21.88
N ASP A 234 28.62 6.44 -23.10
CA ASP A 234 27.84 6.90 -24.28
C ASP A 234 26.33 6.68 -24.08
N VAL A 235 25.95 5.53 -23.48
CA VAL A 235 24.55 5.24 -23.14
C VAL A 235 24.02 6.24 -22.11
N LEU A 236 24.76 6.51 -21.03
CA LEU A 236 24.34 7.47 -20.02
C LEU A 236 24.15 8.89 -20.58
N TRP A 237 25.07 9.34 -21.45
CA TRP A 237 24.91 10.63 -22.11
C TRP A 237 23.71 10.65 -23.05
N THR A 238 23.43 9.54 -23.74
CA THR A 238 22.23 9.42 -24.59
C THR A 238 20.95 9.59 -23.76
N GLN A 239 20.86 8.92 -22.61
CA GLN A 239 19.73 9.07 -21.70
C GLN A 239 19.57 10.50 -21.17
N GLU A 240 20.68 11.16 -20.80
CA GLU A 240 20.64 12.55 -20.35
C GLU A 240 20.14 13.50 -21.47
N ILE A 241 20.62 13.30 -22.70
CA ILE A 241 20.16 14.04 -23.88
C ILE A 241 18.66 13.82 -24.10
N ASP A 242 18.16 12.59 -23.97
CA ASP A 242 16.74 12.27 -24.15
C ASP A 242 15.86 12.94 -23.08
N VAL A 243 16.29 12.93 -21.82
CA VAL A 243 15.60 13.62 -20.71
C VAL A 243 15.54 15.13 -20.96
N ARG A 244 16.65 15.71 -21.43
CA ARG A 244 16.72 17.14 -21.78
C ARG A 244 15.87 17.47 -23.00
N ASN A 245 15.86 16.61 -24.01
CA ASN A 245 14.98 16.73 -25.18
C ASN A 245 13.50 16.73 -24.75
N ALA A 246 13.09 15.79 -23.90
CA ALA A 246 11.74 15.76 -23.36
C ALA A 246 11.38 17.04 -22.56
N THR A 247 12.36 17.63 -21.87
CA THR A 247 12.17 18.88 -21.13
C THR A 247 12.02 20.08 -22.08
N LEU A 248 12.87 20.17 -23.10
CA LEU A 248 12.80 21.17 -24.17
C LEU A 248 11.49 21.07 -24.95
N ASP A 249 11.01 19.85 -25.23
CA ASP A 249 9.76 19.61 -25.96
C ASP A 249 8.52 20.05 -25.17
N ARG A 250 8.54 19.90 -23.85
CA ARG A 250 7.48 20.44 -22.97
C ARG A 250 7.53 21.97 -22.90
N ALA A 251 8.71 22.55 -22.90
CA ALA A 251 8.91 23.99 -22.77
C ALA A 251 8.67 24.75 -24.09
N CYS A 252 8.94 24.13 -25.24
CA CYS A 252 8.74 24.69 -26.58
C CYS A 252 8.02 23.66 -27.48
N PRO A 253 6.70 23.48 -27.33
CA PRO A 253 5.93 22.48 -28.09
C PRO A 253 5.94 22.70 -29.60
N VAL A 254 6.21 23.93 -30.04
CA VAL A 254 6.32 24.29 -31.47
C VAL A 254 7.52 23.60 -32.14
N ALA A 255 8.54 23.22 -31.37
CA ALA A 255 9.70 22.48 -31.90
C ALA A 255 9.35 21.04 -32.31
N LEU A 256 8.27 20.45 -31.79
CA LEU A 256 7.83 19.09 -32.12
C LEU A 256 7.27 18.96 -33.55
N THR A 257 6.83 20.06 -34.15
CA THR A 257 6.25 20.07 -35.51
C THR A 257 7.29 20.32 -36.60
N ALA A 258 8.57 20.49 -36.23
CA ALA A 258 9.65 20.68 -37.17
C ALA A 258 9.94 19.40 -37.97
N ALA A 259 10.09 19.53 -39.29
CA ALA A 259 10.29 18.38 -40.20
C ALA A 259 11.74 17.88 -40.23
N THR A 260 12.71 18.70 -39.78
CA THR A 260 14.14 18.36 -39.80
C THR A 260 14.82 18.77 -38.50
N ALA A 261 15.93 18.12 -38.15
CA ALA A 261 16.73 18.46 -36.96
C ALA A 261 17.25 19.91 -36.99
N SER A 262 17.64 20.41 -38.17
CA SER A 262 18.04 21.81 -38.35
C SER A 262 16.89 22.78 -38.10
N GLN A 263 15.68 22.49 -38.60
CA GLN A 263 14.49 23.30 -38.35
C GLN A 263 14.02 23.24 -36.89
N ARG A 264 14.19 22.07 -36.23
CA ARG A 264 13.94 21.92 -34.79
C ARG A 264 14.87 22.83 -34.00
N ARG A 265 16.15 22.84 -34.37
CA ARG A 265 17.17 23.68 -33.72
C ARG A 265 16.85 25.16 -33.80
N THR A 266 16.54 25.69 -34.99
CA THR A 266 16.21 27.12 -35.16
C THR A 266 14.93 27.52 -34.40
N THR A 267 13.98 26.60 -34.28
CA THR A 267 12.75 26.82 -33.49
C THR A 267 13.05 26.88 -31.98
N LEU A 268 13.93 25.99 -31.48
CA LEU A 268 14.38 26.02 -30.08
C LEU A 268 15.18 27.29 -29.76
N GLU A 269 16.03 27.75 -30.67
CA GLU A 269 16.77 29.01 -30.53
C GLU A 269 15.83 30.23 -30.48
N SER A 270 14.78 30.23 -31.31
CA SER A 270 13.73 31.26 -31.24
C SER A 270 13.00 31.23 -29.88
N CYS A 271 12.61 30.05 -29.39
CA CYS A 271 12.01 29.89 -28.06
C CYS A 271 12.96 30.36 -26.94
N ALA A 272 14.26 30.10 -27.06
CA ALA A 272 15.29 30.51 -26.09
C ALA A 272 15.41 32.05 -25.97
N THR A 273 15.13 32.81 -27.03
CA THR A 273 15.12 34.28 -26.94
C THR A 273 13.98 34.84 -26.08
N SER A 274 12.88 34.08 -25.95
CA SER A 274 11.69 34.49 -25.19
C SER A 274 11.69 34.03 -23.73
N ALA A 275 12.47 33.00 -23.38
CA ALA A 275 12.53 32.44 -22.03
C ALA A 275 13.97 32.05 -21.63
N PRO A 276 14.54 32.66 -20.58
CA PRO A 276 15.93 32.40 -20.16
C PRO A 276 16.15 30.96 -19.66
N THR A 277 15.10 30.32 -19.13
CA THR A 277 15.14 28.92 -18.70
C THR A 277 15.35 27.96 -19.87
N ILE A 278 14.77 28.25 -21.04
CA ILE A 278 14.97 27.45 -22.26
C ILE A 278 16.39 27.64 -22.81
N ALA A 279 16.92 28.86 -22.77
CA ALA A 279 18.30 29.14 -23.18
C ALA A 279 19.33 28.39 -22.32
N GLN A 280 19.10 28.32 -21.00
CA GLN A 280 19.94 27.56 -20.08
C GLN A 280 19.87 26.05 -20.35
N GLU A 281 18.66 25.48 -20.50
CA GLU A 281 18.50 24.05 -20.82
C GLU A 281 19.09 23.68 -22.19
N LEU A 282 18.99 24.55 -23.19
CA LEU A 282 19.59 24.35 -24.50
C LEU A 282 21.13 24.31 -24.41
N THR A 283 21.72 25.17 -23.57
CA THR A 283 23.17 25.18 -23.33
C THR A 283 23.63 23.86 -22.69
N TYR A 284 22.91 23.38 -21.66
CA TYR A 284 23.24 22.10 -21.03
C TYR A 284 23.04 20.91 -21.97
N HIS A 285 22.01 20.95 -22.82
CA HIS A 285 21.82 19.94 -23.87
C HIS A 285 23.02 19.91 -24.82
N ASP A 286 23.50 21.05 -25.29
CA ASP A 286 24.63 21.13 -26.22
C ASP A 286 25.94 20.62 -25.60
N GLN A 287 26.19 20.97 -24.34
CA GLN A 287 27.30 20.41 -23.57
C GLN A 287 27.21 18.89 -23.44
N ALA A 288 26.01 18.33 -23.20
CA ALA A 288 25.82 16.89 -23.13
C ALA A 288 26.08 16.19 -24.49
N VAL A 289 25.69 16.83 -25.61
CA VAL A 289 26.00 16.34 -26.97
C VAL A 289 27.50 16.35 -27.25
N GLU A 290 28.19 17.43 -26.89
CA GLU A 290 29.65 17.55 -27.07
C GLU A 290 30.43 16.51 -26.25
N ARG A 291 30.03 16.31 -24.98
CA ARG A 291 30.60 15.27 -24.12
C ARG A 291 30.39 13.87 -24.69
N ARG A 292 29.20 13.59 -25.24
CA ARG A 292 28.91 12.32 -25.89
C ARG A 292 29.79 12.09 -27.13
N GLU A 293 29.94 13.10 -27.98
CA GLU A 293 30.80 12.97 -29.18
C GLU A 293 32.28 12.77 -28.81
N THR A 294 32.74 13.37 -27.72
CA THR A 294 34.10 13.11 -27.17
C THR A 294 34.28 11.63 -26.80
N ILE A 295 33.34 11.06 -26.06
CA ILE A 295 33.35 9.62 -25.71
C ILE A 295 33.27 8.75 -26.97
N ARG A 296 32.42 9.13 -27.93
CA ARG A 296 32.23 8.38 -29.17
C ARG A 296 33.46 8.40 -30.07
N ALA A 297 34.22 9.49 -30.10
CA ALA A 297 35.48 9.57 -30.84
C ALA A 297 36.49 8.56 -30.28
N ALA A 298 36.64 8.50 -28.95
CA ALA A 298 37.47 7.51 -28.28
C ALA A 298 37.01 6.07 -28.55
N LEU A 299 35.69 5.81 -28.50
CA LEU A 299 35.11 4.50 -28.81
C LEU A 299 35.36 4.06 -30.25
N ARG A 300 35.16 4.94 -31.23
CA ARG A 300 35.41 4.62 -32.65
C ARG A 300 36.88 4.24 -32.87
N TYR A 301 37.81 4.86 -32.16
CA TYR A 301 39.22 4.49 -32.22
C TYR A 301 39.44 3.07 -31.67
N LEU A 302 38.92 2.76 -30.48
CA LEU A 302 39.03 1.42 -29.88
C LEU A 302 38.41 0.33 -30.75
N GLN A 303 37.27 0.61 -31.38
CA GLN A 303 36.56 -0.37 -32.22
C GLN A 303 37.23 -0.56 -33.59
N ASN A 304 37.62 0.53 -34.27
CA ASN A 304 38.10 0.48 -35.64
C ASN A 304 39.61 0.13 -35.73
N GLU A 305 40.43 0.64 -34.81
CA GLU A 305 41.88 0.46 -34.86
C GLU A 305 42.36 -0.74 -34.02
N LEU A 306 41.72 -0.99 -32.87
CA LEU A 306 42.11 -2.08 -31.96
C LEU A 306 41.18 -3.30 -32.03
N GLY A 307 40.06 -3.24 -32.77
CA GLY A 307 39.14 -4.37 -32.96
C GLY A 307 38.42 -4.82 -31.69
N LEU A 308 38.33 -3.95 -30.68
CA LEU A 308 37.74 -4.26 -29.38
C LEU A 308 36.22 -4.25 -29.50
N ILE A 309 35.63 -5.43 -29.70
CA ILE A 309 34.17 -5.65 -29.68
C ILE A 309 33.83 -6.34 -28.36
N PHE A 310 32.85 -5.80 -27.64
CA PHE A 310 32.39 -6.41 -26.39
C PHE A 310 31.81 -7.81 -26.64
N ASP A 311 32.49 -8.83 -26.12
CA ASP A 311 31.98 -10.21 -26.02
C ASP A 311 31.61 -10.53 -24.56
N PRO A 312 30.30 -10.62 -24.22
CA PRO A 312 29.84 -10.96 -22.88
C PRO A 312 30.18 -12.39 -22.46
N THR A 313 30.54 -13.26 -23.41
CA THR A 313 30.79 -14.69 -23.18
C THR A 313 32.27 -15.04 -23.07
N ALA A 314 33.16 -14.10 -23.37
CA ALA A 314 34.60 -14.29 -23.24
C ALA A 314 34.96 -14.55 -21.77
N GLY A 315 35.29 -15.80 -21.43
CA GLY A 315 36.02 -16.13 -20.20
C GLY A 315 35.26 -16.76 -19.03
N THR A 316 33.99 -17.18 -19.14
CA THR A 316 33.36 -18.27 -18.33
C THR A 316 31.83 -18.24 -18.39
N VAL A 317 31.20 -19.26 -18.97
CA VAL A 317 29.79 -19.60 -18.67
C VAL A 317 29.64 -21.13 -18.69
N SER A 318 29.49 -21.75 -17.51
CA SER A 318 28.89 -23.09 -17.41
C SER A 318 27.44 -22.90 -16.98
N SER A 319 26.52 -22.98 -17.95
CA SER A 319 25.08 -22.99 -17.69
C SER A 319 24.66 -24.41 -17.26
N VAL A 320 24.11 -24.58 -16.06
CA VAL A 320 23.45 -25.82 -15.66
C VAL A 320 21.96 -25.54 -15.60
N ALA A 321 21.22 -25.90 -16.65
CA ALA A 321 19.78 -25.79 -16.66
C ALA A 321 19.15 -26.85 -15.73
N ALA A 322 18.96 -26.50 -14.46
CA ALA A 322 18.23 -27.34 -13.51
C ALA A 322 16.76 -26.89 -13.42
N THR A 323 15.93 -27.32 -14.37
CA THR A 323 14.47 -27.17 -14.26
C THR A 323 13.96 -28.13 -13.19
N THR A 324 13.83 -27.71 -11.93
CA THR A 324 12.99 -28.47 -10.98
C THR A 324 11.69 -27.73 -10.73
N THR A 325 10.58 -28.39 -11.09
CA THR A 325 9.24 -27.95 -10.73
C THR A 325 9.03 -28.32 -9.27
N VAL A 326 9.01 -27.32 -8.39
CA VAL A 326 8.67 -27.55 -6.97
C VAL A 326 7.14 -27.68 -6.90
N PRO A 327 6.57 -28.84 -6.55
CA PRO A 327 5.13 -28.95 -6.38
C PRO A 327 4.70 -28.10 -5.16
N PRO A 328 3.54 -27.42 -5.22
CA PRO A 328 2.98 -26.79 -4.04
C PRO A 328 2.78 -27.86 -2.96
N THR A 329 3.18 -27.57 -1.73
CA THR A 329 3.10 -28.51 -0.60
C THR A 329 1.65 -28.93 -0.33
N ALA A 330 1.21 -30.05 -0.90
CA ALA A 330 -0.15 -30.60 -0.80
C ALA A 330 -0.61 -30.93 0.64
N TRP A 331 0.31 -30.91 1.61
CA TRP A 331 0.04 -31.24 3.01
C TRP A 331 -0.59 -30.11 3.85
N GLN A 332 -0.62 -28.85 3.38
CA GLN A 332 -1.12 -27.72 4.19
C GLN A 332 -2.67 -27.61 4.21
N MET A 333 -3.34 -28.04 3.14
CA MET A 333 -4.78 -27.86 2.95
C MET A 333 -5.67 -28.57 4.00
N PRO A 334 -5.54 -29.90 4.24
CA PRO A 334 -6.37 -30.58 5.23
C PRO A 334 -6.06 -30.14 6.67
N PHE A 335 -4.80 -29.79 6.94
CA PHE A 335 -4.38 -29.32 8.27
C PHE A 335 -5.01 -27.97 8.63
N LEU A 336 -5.02 -27.00 7.69
CA LEU A 336 -5.61 -25.68 7.90
C LEU A 336 -7.15 -25.74 8.07
N LEU A 337 -7.83 -26.63 7.34
CA LEU A 337 -9.27 -26.85 7.52
C LEU A 337 -9.60 -27.47 8.88
N ILE A 338 -8.77 -28.39 9.37
CA ILE A 338 -8.94 -28.98 10.72
C ILE A 338 -8.69 -27.92 11.80
N LEU A 339 -7.64 -27.09 11.65
CA LEU A 339 -7.32 -26.04 12.61
C LEU A 339 -8.46 -25.02 12.75
N THR A 340 -9.05 -24.61 11.63
CA THR A 340 -10.16 -23.64 11.61
C THR A 340 -11.45 -24.21 12.21
N ALA A 341 -11.75 -25.48 11.95
CA ALA A 341 -12.86 -26.18 12.60
C ALA A 341 -12.68 -26.30 14.12
N VAL A 342 -11.45 -26.60 14.59
CA VAL A 342 -11.12 -26.66 16.02
C VAL A 342 -11.23 -25.28 16.67
N ALA A 343 -10.77 -24.21 16.01
CA ALA A 343 -10.92 -22.84 16.50
C ALA A 343 -12.40 -22.45 16.66
N GLY A 344 -13.25 -22.77 15.68
CA GLY A 344 -14.70 -22.55 15.77
C GLY A 344 -15.37 -23.30 16.92
N PHE A 345 -14.92 -24.54 17.19
CA PHE A 345 -15.43 -25.35 18.30
C PHE A 345 -15.00 -24.83 19.68
N VAL A 346 -13.74 -24.39 19.83
CA VAL A 346 -13.24 -23.78 21.07
C VAL A 346 -13.97 -22.48 21.37
N PHE A 347 -14.19 -21.63 20.35
CA PHE A 347 -14.93 -20.38 20.52
C PHE A 347 -16.42 -20.62 20.87
N GLY A 348 -17.07 -21.57 20.19
CA GLY A 348 -18.46 -21.95 20.47
C GLY A 348 -18.64 -22.51 21.89
N SER A 349 -17.73 -23.37 22.35
CA SER A 349 -17.77 -23.94 23.71
C SER A 349 -17.50 -22.89 24.79
N ALA A 350 -16.60 -21.94 24.55
CA ALA A 350 -16.40 -20.79 25.44
C ALA A 350 -17.66 -19.93 25.57
N GLY A 351 -18.37 -19.67 24.47
CA GLY A 351 -19.64 -18.93 24.47
C GLY A 351 -20.74 -19.61 25.31
N VAL A 352 -20.83 -20.94 25.25
CA VAL A 352 -21.77 -21.73 26.05
C VAL A 352 -21.41 -21.69 27.55
N VAL A 353 -20.12 -21.73 27.89
CA VAL A 353 -19.66 -21.61 29.28
C VAL A 353 -19.96 -20.21 29.83
N LEU A 354 -19.78 -19.17 29.01
CA LEU A 354 -20.13 -17.79 29.35
C LEU A 354 -21.63 -17.62 29.63
N ASP A 355 -22.51 -18.09 28.73
CA ASP A 355 -23.98 -18.02 28.93
C ASP A 355 -24.43 -18.73 30.22
N ARG A 356 -23.92 -19.95 30.48
CA ARG A 356 -24.19 -20.70 31.72
C ARG A 356 -23.62 -20.05 32.99
N SER A 357 -22.68 -19.12 32.87
CA SER A 357 -22.07 -18.43 34.01
C SER A 357 -22.67 -17.07 34.30
N ALA A 358 -23.02 -16.31 33.26
CA ALA A 358 -23.48 -14.93 33.35
C ALA A 358 -24.99 -14.76 33.20
N GLY A 359 -25.72 -15.80 32.77
CA GLY A 359 -27.17 -15.73 32.57
C GLY A 359 -27.56 -14.69 31.50
N VAL A 360 -26.78 -14.60 30.42
CA VAL A 360 -26.94 -13.58 29.37
C VAL A 360 -28.37 -13.60 28.82
N MET A 361 -28.92 -14.78 28.57
CA MET A 361 -30.28 -14.91 28.06
C MET A 361 -31.36 -14.46 29.06
N ALA A 362 -31.11 -14.59 30.36
CA ALA A 362 -32.01 -14.08 31.40
C ALA A 362 -32.01 -12.54 31.41
N LYS A 363 -30.84 -11.91 31.29
CA LYS A 363 -30.73 -10.45 31.18
C LYS A 363 -31.32 -9.90 29.89
N LEU A 364 -31.09 -10.56 28.76
CA LEU A 364 -31.74 -10.19 27.50
C LEU A 364 -33.26 -10.30 27.60
N ARG A 365 -33.79 -11.32 28.27
CA ARG A 365 -35.22 -11.47 28.53
C ARG A 365 -35.76 -10.39 29.46
N GLU A 366 -34.99 -9.98 30.46
CA GLU A 366 -35.31 -8.86 31.35
C GLU A 366 -35.36 -7.54 30.57
N LEU A 367 -34.32 -7.21 29.80
CA LEU A 367 -34.30 -6.05 28.89
C LEU A 367 -35.49 -6.05 27.92
N TRP A 368 -35.83 -7.21 27.36
CA TRP A 368 -36.97 -7.36 26.46
C TRP A 368 -38.33 -7.16 27.17
N ALA A 369 -38.41 -7.44 28.47
CA ALA A 369 -39.58 -7.13 29.28
C ALA A 369 -39.75 -5.61 29.47
N PHE A 370 -38.65 -4.86 29.54
CA PHE A 370 -38.64 -3.39 29.62
C PHE A 370 -38.66 -2.66 28.26
N ARG A 371 -38.96 -3.35 27.15
CA ARG A 371 -38.99 -2.74 25.80
C ARG A 371 -39.92 -1.53 25.67
N GLU A 372 -41.04 -1.52 26.39
CA GLU A 372 -41.98 -0.39 26.39
C GLU A 372 -41.38 0.83 27.09
N LEU A 373 -40.65 0.62 28.19
CA LEU A 373 -39.90 1.68 28.86
C LEU A 373 -38.81 2.23 27.95
N ILE A 374 -38.04 1.36 27.29
CA ILE A 374 -36.99 1.75 26.33
C ILE A 374 -37.60 2.60 25.21
N ALA A 375 -38.68 2.13 24.58
CA ALA A 375 -39.35 2.86 23.49
C ALA A 375 -39.85 4.24 23.95
N ASN A 376 -40.49 4.32 25.12
CA ASN A 376 -40.97 5.58 25.68
C ASN A 376 -39.83 6.55 26.00
N LEU A 377 -38.72 6.05 26.54
CA LEU A 377 -37.55 6.88 26.85
C LEU A 377 -36.85 7.38 25.58
N VAL A 378 -36.74 6.55 24.53
CA VAL A 378 -36.21 6.96 23.22
C VAL A 378 -37.10 8.04 22.59
N LEU A 379 -38.41 7.84 22.56
CA LEU A 379 -39.35 8.84 22.04
C LEU A 379 -39.30 10.15 22.83
N ARG A 380 -39.19 10.07 24.16
CA ARG A 380 -39.02 11.23 25.02
C ARG A 380 -37.72 11.97 24.71
N ASP A 381 -36.60 11.25 24.57
CA ASP A 381 -35.30 11.85 24.28
C ASP A 381 -35.31 12.59 22.94
N LEU A 382 -35.88 11.98 21.90
CA LEU A 382 -36.07 12.62 20.59
C LEU A 382 -36.97 13.86 20.70
N HIS A 383 -38.11 13.76 21.40
CA HIS A 383 -39.03 14.87 21.55
C HIS A 383 -38.38 16.05 22.29
N VAL A 384 -37.64 15.78 23.38
CA VAL A 384 -36.94 16.81 24.15
C VAL A 384 -35.89 17.53 23.31
N ARG A 385 -35.15 16.81 22.46
CA ARG A 385 -34.15 17.41 21.55
C ARG A 385 -34.75 18.39 20.55
N TYR A 386 -35.99 18.15 20.09
CA TYR A 386 -36.65 18.98 19.07
C TYR A 386 -37.65 19.99 19.65
N LYS A 387 -37.98 19.89 20.94
CA LYS A 387 -38.96 20.75 21.58
C LYS A 387 -38.45 22.18 21.67
N GLY A 388 -39.22 23.13 21.12
CA GLY A 388 -38.91 24.57 21.17
C GLY A 388 -37.92 25.07 20.12
N SER A 389 -37.53 24.23 19.15
CA SER A 389 -36.68 24.66 18.01
C SER A 389 -37.53 25.12 16.82
N ALA A 390 -37.20 26.27 16.24
CA ALA A 390 -37.95 26.87 15.12
C ALA A 390 -38.00 26.00 13.86
N LEU A 391 -36.92 25.25 13.57
CA LEU A 391 -36.82 24.32 12.45
C LEU A 391 -37.05 22.85 12.88
N GLY A 392 -37.14 22.58 14.18
CA GLY A 392 -37.39 21.24 14.73
C GLY A 392 -36.42 20.18 14.20
N TYR A 393 -36.98 19.11 13.66
CA TYR A 393 -36.27 17.98 13.05
C TYR A 393 -35.37 18.37 11.87
N LEU A 394 -35.70 19.44 11.12
CA LEU A 394 -34.88 19.84 9.97
C LEU A 394 -33.43 20.16 10.36
N TRP A 395 -33.18 20.54 11.62
CA TRP A 395 -31.82 20.80 12.09
C TRP A 395 -30.89 19.60 12.04
N THR A 396 -31.38 18.39 12.30
CA THR A 396 -30.53 17.19 12.27
C THR A 396 -30.14 16.80 10.87
N GLN A 397 -30.94 17.20 9.88
CA GLN A 397 -30.63 17.01 8.47
C GLN A 397 -29.75 18.14 7.94
N LEU A 398 -30.02 19.37 8.37
CA LEU A 398 -29.32 20.56 7.90
C LEU A 398 -27.87 20.61 8.40
N ALA A 399 -27.60 20.19 9.63
CA ALA A 399 -26.25 20.25 10.21
C ALA A 399 -25.22 19.40 9.42
N PRO A 400 -25.47 18.10 9.12
CA PRO A 400 -24.56 17.30 8.27
C PRO A 400 -24.40 17.88 6.86
N LEU A 401 -25.45 18.47 6.28
CA LEU A 401 -25.39 19.08 4.94
C LEU A 401 -24.55 20.34 4.90
N LEU A 402 -24.73 21.24 5.88
CA LEU A 402 -23.92 22.43 6.01
C LEU A 402 -22.46 22.05 6.24
N MET A 403 -22.20 21.08 7.12
CA MET A 403 -20.85 20.58 7.37
C MET A 403 -20.23 19.96 6.11
N MET A 404 -20.99 19.16 5.36
CA MET A 404 -20.57 18.61 4.07
C MET A 404 -20.25 19.73 3.07
N MET A 405 -21.10 20.77 2.97
CA MET A 405 -20.86 21.92 2.08
C MET A 405 -19.59 22.68 2.47
N VAL A 406 -19.35 22.90 3.75
CA VAL A 406 -18.13 23.55 4.26
C VAL A 406 -16.90 22.71 3.90
N PHE A 407 -16.91 21.40 4.19
CA PHE A 407 -15.78 20.53 3.85
C PHE A 407 -15.57 20.40 2.35
N TRP A 408 -16.65 20.26 1.57
CA TRP A 408 -16.55 20.26 0.12
C TRP A 408 -15.92 21.54 -0.40
N PHE A 409 -16.37 22.71 0.06
CA PHE A 409 -15.82 23.99 -0.35
C PHE A 409 -14.33 24.11 0.00
N VAL A 410 -13.95 23.75 1.23
CA VAL A 410 -12.56 23.84 1.70
C VAL A 410 -11.65 22.88 0.92
N PHE A 411 -11.99 21.60 0.84
CA PHE A 411 -11.12 20.60 0.22
C PHE A 411 -11.13 20.66 -1.31
N SER A 412 -12.25 21.02 -1.93
CA SER A 412 -12.31 21.19 -3.37
C SER A 412 -11.60 22.46 -3.84
N SER A 413 -11.73 23.59 -3.11
CA SER A 413 -11.16 24.87 -3.56
C SER A 413 -9.69 25.03 -3.17
N PHE A 414 -9.31 24.64 -1.95
CA PHE A 414 -7.94 24.85 -1.46
C PHE A 414 -7.00 23.66 -1.72
N PHE A 415 -7.52 22.42 -1.69
CA PHE A 415 -6.70 21.21 -1.77
C PHE A 415 -6.85 20.43 -3.09
N GLN A 416 -7.75 20.86 -3.99
CA GLN A 416 -7.97 20.25 -5.32
C GLN A 416 -8.03 18.71 -5.29
N THR A 417 -8.79 18.15 -4.35
CA THR A 417 -8.85 16.70 -4.13
C THR A 417 -9.32 15.97 -5.40
N PRO A 418 -8.56 14.98 -5.93
CA PRO A 418 -8.86 14.31 -7.20
C PRO A 418 -9.93 13.21 -7.06
N ILE A 419 -10.90 13.36 -6.16
CA ILE A 419 -11.92 12.35 -5.85
C ILE A 419 -13.23 12.68 -6.60
N ALA A 420 -13.73 11.74 -7.39
CA ALA A 420 -15.03 11.86 -8.07
C ALA A 420 -16.16 12.08 -7.05
N MET A 421 -17.17 12.91 -7.38
CA MET A 421 -18.34 13.14 -6.52
C MET A 421 -18.00 13.35 -5.03
N PHE A 422 -16.97 14.16 -4.74
CA PHE A 422 -16.45 14.35 -3.38
C PHE A 422 -17.50 14.71 -2.30
N PRO A 423 -18.55 15.53 -2.56
CA PRO A 423 -19.61 15.74 -1.55
C PRO A 423 -20.33 14.44 -1.14
N LEU A 424 -20.52 13.51 -2.07
CA LEU A 424 -21.12 12.20 -1.78
C LEU A 424 -20.18 11.35 -0.92
N PHE A 425 -18.88 11.36 -1.24
CA PHE A 425 -17.85 10.70 -0.43
C PHE A 425 -17.82 11.22 1.03
N LEU A 426 -18.03 12.53 1.22
CA LEU A 426 -18.10 13.17 2.53
C LEU A 426 -19.34 12.77 3.31
N ILE A 427 -20.54 12.93 2.75
CA ILE A 427 -21.78 12.70 3.50
C ILE A 427 -21.96 11.24 3.90
N VAL A 428 -21.51 10.30 3.06
CA VAL A 428 -21.51 8.85 3.38
C VAL A 428 -20.61 8.53 4.56
N GLY A 429 -19.49 9.23 4.73
CA GLY A 429 -18.62 9.07 5.91
C GLY A 429 -19.11 9.86 7.13
N LEU A 430 -19.69 11.04 6.91
CA LEU A 430 -20.07 11.96 7.98
C LEU A 430 -21.28 11.47 8.78
N LEU A 431 -22.27 10.84 8.14
CA LEU A 431 -23.46 10.37 8.86
C LEU A 431 -23.17 9.24 9.87
N PRO A 432 -22.45 8.15 9.51
CA PRO A 432 -22.06 7.13 10.49
C PRO A 432 -21.15 7.69 11.58
N TRP A 433 -20.30 8.67 11.25
CA TRP A 433 -19.48 9.36 12.24
C TRP A 433 -20.34 10.16 13.23
N ASN A 434 -21.31 10.95 12.75
CA ASN A 434 -22.21 11.72 13.61
C ASN A 434 -23.02 10.80 14.52
N PHE A 435 -23.48 9.64 14.02
CA PHE A 435 -24.10 8.62 14.85
C PHE A 435 -23.18 8.17 16.00
N CYS A 436 -21.90 7.90 15.71
CA CYS A 436 -20.90 7.58 16.73
C CYS A 436 -20.72 8.71 17.75
N ALA A 437 -20.50 9.94 17.27
CA ALA A 437 -20.26 11.10 18.12
C ALA A 437 -21.45 11.40 19.06
N GLU A 438 -22.68 11.33 18.55
CA GLU A 438 -23.90 11.51 19.33
C GLU A 438 -24.09 10.38 20.36
N ALA A 439 -23.91 9.12 19.95
CA ALA A 439 -24.08 7.97 20.82
C ALA A 439 -23.06 7.99 21.97
N VAL A 440 -21.79 8.27 21.67
CA VAL A 440 -20.69 8.32 22.66
C VAL A 440 -20.88 9.48 23.64
N SER A 441 -21.14 10.69 23.13
CA SER A 441 -21.26 11.89 23.97
C SER A 441 -22.53 11.88 24.81
N GLY A 442 -23.66 11.51 24.21
CA GLY A 442 -24.94 11.36 24.93
C GLY A 442 -24.93 10.16 25.88
N GLY A 443 -24.34 9.05 25.45
CA GLY A 443 -24.23 7.82 26.24
C GLY A 443 -23.42 8.03 27.51
N ALA A 444 -22.31 8.78 27.43
CA ALA A 444 -21.50 9.12 28.59
C ALA A 444 -22.27 9.92 29.66
N ARG A 445 -23.14 10.84 29.24
CA ARG A 445 -23.96 11.66 30.15
C ARG A 445 -25.26 10.99 30.60
N SER A 446 -25.67 9.92 29.91
CA SER A 446 -27.00 9.30 30.05
C SER A 446 -27.42 9.00 31.49
N ILE A 447 -26.50 8.54 32.34
CA ILE A 447 -26.79 8.21 33.74
C ILE A 447 -26.95 9.47 34.59
N LEU A 448 -26.05 10.45 34.41
CA LEU A 448 -26.07 11.73 35.13
C LEU A 448 -27.34 12.53 34.79
N ASP A 449 -27.68 12.62 33.51
CA ASP A 449 -28.86 13.37 33.03
C ASP A 449 -30.18 12.75 33.53
N ASN A 450 -30.18 11.44 33.80
CA ASN A 450 -31.35 10.70 34.28
C ASN A 450 -31.27 10.33 35.77
N ALA A 451 -30.39 10.98 36.54
CA ALA A 451 -30.20 10.78 37.98
C ALA A 451 -31.52 10.74 38.78
N ASN A 452 -32.41 11.69 38.49
CA ASN A 452 -33.71 11.80 39.16
C ASN A 452 -34.62 10.59 38.93
N LEU A 453 -34.51 9.94 37.77
CA LEU A 453 -35.30 8.75 37.45
C LEU A 453 -34.75 7.53 38.22
N ILE A 454 -33.43 7.40 38.30
CA ILE A 454 -32.73 6.32 39.03
C ILE A 454 -33.08 6.35 40.52
N LYS A 455 -33.13 7.55 41.12
CA LYS A 455 -33.44 7.72 42.56
C LYS A 455 -34.91 7.42 42.92
N LYS A 456 -35.83 7.44 41.94
CA LYS A 456 -37.28 7.38 42.20
C LYS A 456 -37.95 6.08 41.75
N VAL A 457 -37.39 5.39 40.77
CA VAL A 457 -38.02 4.20 40.16
C VAL A 457 -36.99 3.09 40.01
N PHE A 458 -37.36 1.86 40.38
CA PHE A 458 -36.51 0.69 40.18
C PHE A 458 -36.64 0.17 38.75
N PHE A 459 -35.54 0.15 38.00
CA PHE A 459 -35.43 -0.48 36.68
C PHE A 459 -33.95 -0.82 36.39
N PRO A 460 -33.66 -1.71 35.42
CA PRO A 460 -32.29 -2.04 35.04
C PRO A 460 -31.55 -0.80 34.52
N ARG A 461 -30.47 -0.40 35.21
CA ARG A 461 -29.72 0.84 34.92
C ARG A 461 -29.10 0.84 33.51
N GLU A 462 -28.89 -0.34 32.93
CA GLU A 462 -28.43 -0.57 31.55
C GLU A 462 -29.34 0.07 30.48
N VAL A 463 -30.60 0.30 30.82
CA VAL A 463 -31.58 0.93 29.91
C VAL A 463 -31.15 2.36 29.53
N LEU A 464 -30.49 3.11 30.41
CA LEU A 464 -30.19 4.53 30.14
C LEU A 464 -29.11 4.72 29.06
N PRO A 465 -27.93 4.07 29.13
CA PRO A 465 -26.96 4.16 28.04
C PRO A 465 -27.52 3.58 26.74
N LEU A 466 -28.30 2.49 26.81
CA LEU A 466 -28.92 1.87 25.65
C LEU A 466 -29.91 2.80 24.95
N VAL A 467 -30.76 3.50 25.72
CA VAL A 467 -31.68 4.52 25.19
C VAL A 467 -30.90 5.60 24.44
N SER A 468 -29.78 6.09 24.97
CA SER A 468 -28.99 7.10 24.27
C SER A 468 -28.47 6.60 22.93
N VAL A 469 -27.97 5.36 22.86
CA VAL A 469 -27.48 4.78 21.60
C VAL A 469 -28.63 4.56 20.61
N LEU A 470 -29.78 4.07 21.09
CA LEU A 470 -30.96 3.85 20.25
C LEU A 470 -31.57 5.15 19.73
N SER A 471 -31.61 6.21 20.54
CA SER A 471 -32.01 7.55 20.08
C SER A 471 -31.12 8.05 18.94
N SER A 472 -29.80 7.90 19.09
CA SER A 472 -28.84 8.27 18.04
C SER A 472 -28.97 7.38 16.80
N LEU A 473 -29.32 6.10 16.95
CA LEU A 473 -29.62 5.21 15.82
C LEU A 473 -30.88 5.70 15.08
N VAL A 474 -31.94 6.08 15.81
CA VAL A 474 -33.14 6.64 15.18
C VAL A 474 -32.82 7.92 14.42
N ASN A 475 -32.00 8.82 14.98
CA ASN A 475 -31.53 10.01 14.26
C ASN A 475 -30.76 9.66 12.97
N PHE A 476 -29.88 8.66 13.03
CA PHE A 476 -29.18 8.16 11.85
C PHE A 476 -30.16 7.59 10.81
N LEU A 477 -31.12 6.74 11.21
CA LEU A 477 -32.13 6.19 10.30
C LEU A 477 -32.98 7.28 9.66
N LEU A 478 -33.33 8.31 10.42
CA LEU A 478 -34.02 9.49 9.95
C LEU A 478 -33.17 10.31 8.95
N SER A 479 -31.83 10.23 9.02
CA SER A 479 -30.93 10.87 8.05
C SER A 479 -30.74 10.11 6.73
N LEU A 480 -31.11 8.83 6.67
CA LEU A 480 -30.96 8.02 5.45
C LEU A 480 -31.75 8.56 4.25
N PRO A 481 -33.03 9.00 4.37
CA PRO A 481 -33.75 9.63 3.26
C PRO A 481 -33.01 10.84 2.68
N MET A 482 -32.40 11.67 3.55
CA MET A 482 -31.63 12.83 3.11
C MET A 482 -30.36 12.40 2.37
N LEU A 483 -29.66 11.37 2.88
CA LEU A 483 -28.50 10.78 2.21
C LEU A 483 -28.84 10.30 0.80
N PHE A 484 -29.92 9.54 0.64
CA PHE A 484 -30.36 9.04 -0.66
C PHE A 484 -30.78 10.16 -1.61
N LEU A 485 -31.43 11.22 -1.09
CA LEU A 485 -31.76 12.41 -1.86
C LEU A 485 -30.50 13.11 -2.40
N VAL A 486 -29.52 13.37 -1.53
CA VAL A 486 -28.24 13.99 -1.91
C VAL A 486 -27.51 13.13 -2.93
N MET A 487 -27.48 11.82 -2.72
CA MET A 487 -26.88 10.87 -3.64
C MET A 487 -27.52 10.92 -5.02
N MET A 488 -28.86 10.93 -5.09
CA MET A 488 -29.59 11.06 -6.35
C MET A 488 -29.28 12.38 -7.06
N VAL A 489 -29.27 13.51 -6.34
CA VAL A 489 -28.99 14.83 -6.91
C VAL A 489 -27.56 14.92 -7.44
N ILE A 490 -26.56 14.47 -6.67
CA ILE A 490 -25.15 14.52 -7.09
C ILE A 490 -24.90 13.61 -8.30
N GLN A 491 -25.41 12.37 -8.27
CA GLN A 491 -25.26 11.45 -9.39
C GLN A 491 -25.94 11.98 -10.66
N PHE A 492 -27.12 12.60 -10.52
CA PHE A 492 -27.82 13.23 -11.64
C PHE A 492 -27.06 14.42 -12.23
N LEU A 493 -26.32 15.18 -11.42
CA LEU A 493 -25.53 16.33 -11.86
C LEU A 493 -24.12 15.95 -12.38
N TYR A 494 -23.70 14.70 -12.26
CA TYR A 494 -22.34 14.27 -12.62
C TYR A 494 -22.22 13.93 -14.12
N PRO A 495 -21.38 14.64 -14.91
CA PRO A 495 -21.37 14.52 -16.37
C PRO A 495 -21.15 13.11 -16.95
N PRO A 496 -20.24 12.27 -16.40
CA PRO A 496 -20.07 10.89 -16.86
C PRO A 496 -21.34 10.03 -16.71
N LEU A 497 -22.07 10.20 -15.60
CA LEU A 497 -23.31 9.45 -15.32
C LEU A 497 -24.49 9.98 -16.15
N GLN A 498 -24.50 11.28 -16.46
CA GLN A 498 -25.48 11.87 -17.37
C GLN A 498 -25.39 11.29 -18.78
N ALA A 499 -24.16 11.01 -19.26
CA ALA A 499 -23.94 10.41 -20.57
C ALA A 499 -24.48 8.97 -20.67
N GLU A 500 -24.44 8.21 -19.57
CA GLU A 500 -24.94 6.83 -19.51
C GLU A 500 -26.45 6.75 -19.19
N GLY A 501 -27.06 7.86 -18.74
CA GLY A 501 -28.48 7.93 -18.38
C GLY A 501 -28.89 7.02 -17.22
N ARG A 502 -27.92 6.56 -16.40
CA ARG A 502 -28.13 5.59 -15.32
C ARG A 502 -27.71 6.15 -13.98
N LEU A 503 -28.50 5.86 -12.95
CA LEU A 503 -28.12 6.09 -11.56
C LEU A 503 -27.31 4.90 -11.06
N ASN A 504 -26.26 5.17 -10.29
CA ASN A 504 -25.34 4.17 -9.76
C ASN A 504 -25.85 3.62 -8.41
N PHE A 505 -27.04 3.01 -8.46
CA PHE A 505 -27.59 2.27 -7.32
C PHE A 505 -27.24 0.79 -7.47
N SER A 506 -26.56 0.25 -6.46
CA SER A 506 -26.22 -1.17 -6.39
C SER A 506 -27.04 -1.89 -5.32
N TRP A 507 -27.23 -3.19 -5.51
CA TRP A 507 -27.89 -4.06 -4.53
C TRP A 507 -27.09 -4.21 -3.23
N THR A 508 -25.84 -3.71 -3.20
CA THR A 508 -24.98 -3.64 -2.01
C THR A 508 -25.63 -2.88 -0.85
N ILE A 509 -26.59 -1.99 -1.10
CA ILE A 509 -27.37 -1.29 -0.05
C ILE A 509 -28.09 -2.28 0.89
N ALA A 510 -28.42 -3.48 0.42
CA ALA A 510 -29.00 -4.54 1.26
C ALA A 510 -28.08 -4.95 2.43
N TYR A 511 -26.79 -4.62 2.38
CA TYR A 511 -25.81 -4.86 3.44
C TYR A 511 -25.84 -3.79 4.56
N LEU A 512 -26.50 -2.66 4.34
CA LEU A 512 -26.57 -1.55 5.29
C LEU A 512 -27.09 -1.96 6.70
N PRO A 513 -28.13 -2.81 6.83
CA PRO A 513 -28.57 -3.31 8.15
C PRO A 513 -27.47 -4.08 8.91
N VAL A 514 -26.61 -4.82 8.19
CA VAL A 514 -25.51 -5.56 8.81
C VAL A 514 -24.49 -4.61 9.42
N LEU A 515 -24.08 -3.57 8.67
CA LEU A 515 -23.16 -2.55 9.17
C LEU A 515 -23.74 -1.80 10.37
N LEU A 516 -25.05 -1.48 10.33
CA LEU A 516 -25.72 -0.82 11.45
C LEU A 516 -25.73 -1.68 12.72
N ILE A 517 -25.95 -2.98 12.60
CA ILE A 517 -25.90 -3.89 13.76
C ILE A 517 -24.48 -3.92 14.35
N ILE A 518 -23.45 -4.00 13.51
CA ILE A 518 -22.05 -4.01 13.96
C ILE A 518 -21.73 -2.69 14.69
N GLN A 519 -22.08 -1.56 14.09
CA GLN A 519 -21.87 -0.25 14.70
C GLN A 519 -22.66 -0.10 16.00
N LEU A 520 -23.92 -0.59 16.06
CA LEU A 520 -24.75 -0.55 17.25
C LEU A 520 -24.13 -1.33 18.41
N ILE A 521 -23.63 -2.55 18.15
CA ILE A 521 -22.94 -3.39 19.13
C ILE A 521 -21.70 -2.66 19.68
N PHE A 522 -20.88 -2.13 18.78
CA PHE A 522 -19.67 -1.40 19.13
C PHE A 522 -19.98 -0.17 20.01
N LEU A 523 -20.90 0.69 19.58
CA LEU A 523 -21.27 1.90 20.30
C LEU A 523 -21.89 1.60 21.66
N THR A 524 -22.73 0.56 21.75
CA THR A 524 -23.30 0.12 23.04
C THR A 524 -22.21 -0.30 24.04
N GLY A 525 -21.16 -0.98 23.58
CA GLY A 525 -20.02 -1.32 24.43
C GLY A 525 -19.25 -0.10 24.93
N VAL A 526 -18.95 0.83 24.02
CA VAL A 526 -18.25 2.07 24.35
C VAL A 526 -19.07 2.92 25.32
N THR A 527 -20.37 3.06 25.10
CA THR A 527 -21.23 3.88 25.98
C THR A 527 -21.44 3.27 27.35
N PHE A 528 -21.52 1.93 27.48
CA PHE A 528 -21.53 1.29 28.81
C PHE A 528 -20.25 1.58 29.60
N PHE A 529 -19.10 1.51 28.94
CA PHE A 529 -17.83 1.82 29.58
C PHE A 529 -17.76 3.30 30.02
N LEU A 530 -18.05 4.23 29.10
CA LEU A 530 -17.91 5.66 29.33
C LEU A 530 -18.97 6.22 30.30
N SER A 531 -20.21 5.72 30.24
CA SER A 531 -21.27 6.11 31.19
C SER A 531 -20.90 5.76 32.63
N THR A 532 -20.33 4.57 32.84
CA THR A 532 -19.81 4.14 34.13
C THR A 532 -18.70 5.07 34.61
N LEU A 533 -17.75 5.39 33.74
CA LEU A 533 -16.62 6.26 34.09
C LEU A 533 -17.06 7.69 34.44
N ALA A 534 -18.06 8.22 33.70
CA ALA A 534 -18.61 9.55 33.93
C ALA A 534 -19.34 9.71 35.27
N VAL A 535 -19.92 8.63 35.80
CA VAL A 535 -20.57 8.65 37.14
C VAL A 535 -19.53 8.88 38.24
N PHE A 536 -18.40 8.18 38.19
CA PHE A 536 -17.33 8.33 39.19
C PHE A 536 -16.47 9.59 38.95
N PHE A 537 -16.29 9.99 37.70
CA PHE A 537 -15.46 11.13 37.32
C PHE A 537 -16.21 12.06 36.38
N ARG A 538 -16.82 13.12 36.95
CA ARG A 538 -17.66 14.06 36.18
C ARG A 538 -16.90 14.76 35.04
N ASP A 539 -15.59 14.98 35.19
CA ASP A 539 -14.75 15.63 34.16
C ASP A 539 -14.58 14.80 32.89
N VAL A 540 -14.82 13.49 32.96
CA VAL A 540 -14.80 12.59 31.79
C VAL A 540 -15.78 13.05 30.72
N VAL A 541 -16.88 13.66 31.13
CA VAL A 541 -17.88 14.22 30.21
C VAL A 541 -17.30 15.32 29.31
N HIS A 542 -16.42 16.16 29.85
CA HIS A 542 -15.72 17.20 29.09
C HIS A 542 -14.60 16.60 28.25
N LEU A 543 -13.84 15.66 28.82
CA LEU A 543 -12.75 14.96 28.13
C LEU A 543 -13.24 14.21 26.89
N ILE A 544 -14.40 13.54 26.98
CA ILE A 544 -15.00 12.81 25.86
C ILE A 544 -15.30 13.73 24.67
N GLY A 545 -15.76 14.96 24.91
CA GLY A 545 -15.99 15.92 23.83
C GLY A 545 -14.72 16.21 23.02
N ILE A 546 -13.60 16.39 23.72
CA ILE A 546 -12.28 16.60 23.10
C ILE A 546 -11.81 15.32 22.37
N LEU A 547 -11.95 14.16 23.00
CA LEU A 547 -11.54 12.87 22.44
C LEU A 547 -12.33 12.51 21.18
N VAL A 548 -13.64 12.77 21.15
CA VAL A 548 -14.47 12.57 19.95
C VAL A 548 -13.97 13.48 18.82
N GLN A 549 -13.67 14.75 19.09
CA GLN A 549 -13.12 15.65 18.07
C GLN A 549 -11.76 15.19 17.54
N PHE A 550 -10.86 14.71 18.41
CA PHE A 550 -9.59 14.13 17.98
C PHE A 550 -9.79 12.85 17.15
N TRP A 551 -10.70 11.99 17.59
CA TRP A 551 -11.01 10.71 16.94
C TRP A 551 -11.64 10.91 15.55
N PHE A 552 -12.34 12.02 15.32
CA PHE A 552 -12.84 12.41 14.00
C PHE A 552 -11.70 12.53 12.98
N PHE A 553 -10.62 13.23 13.33
CA PHE A 553 -9.48 13.43 12.43
C PHE A 553 -8.62 12.17 12.26
N LEU A 554 -8.58 11.31 13.29
CA LEU A 554 -7.95 9.98 13.19
C LEU A 554 -8.72 9.03 12.26
N THR A 555 -10.01 9.29 12.06
CA THR A 555 -10.88 8.48 11.21
C THR A 555 -10.90 9.08 9.80
N PRO A 556 -10.83 8.27 8.72
CA PRO A 556 -10.83 8.78 7.34
C PRO A 556 -12.22 9.28 6.91
N VAL A 557 -12.78 10.29 7.57
CA VAL A 557 -14.10 10.86 7.26
C VAL A 557 -14.03 11.87 6.12
N VAL A 558 -12.99 12.71 6.12
CA VAL A 558 -12.82 13.80 5.14
C VAL A 558 -11.82 13.43 4.03
N TYR A 559 -10.95 12.46 4.31
CA TYR A 559 -9.90 11.98 3.40
C TYR A 559 -10.01 10.48 3.17
N SER A 560 -9.30 9.97 2.16
CA SER A 560 -9.13 8.54 1.88
C SER A 560 -7.83 8.01 2.46
N LEU A 561 -7.81 6.75 2.91
CA LEU A 561 -6.59 6.11 3.41
C LEU A 561 -5.51 5.97 2.35
N ASP A 562 -5.84 6.04 1.06
CA ASP A 562 -4.88 5.92 -0.04
C ASP A 562 -3.91 7.10 -0.15
N ILE A 563 -4.26 8.26 0.44
CA ILE A 563 -3.40 9.45 0.49
C ILE A 563 -2.35 9.32 1.60
N VAL A 564 -2.59 8.46 2.59
CA VAL A 564 -1.69 8.22 3.72
C VAL A 564 -0.72 7.09 3.36
N SER A 565 0.52 7.14 3.87
CA SER A 565 1.50 6.07 3.66
C SER A 565 0.89 4.69 3.97
N PRO A 566 1.17 3.64 3.17
CA PRO A 566 0.53 2.33 3.32
C PRO A 566 0.64 1.70 4.71
N GLU A 567 1.75 1.95 5.42
CA GLU A 567 2.00 1.45 6.76
C GLU A 567 1.06 2.10 7.80
N ILE A 568 1.01 3.44 7.82
CA ILE A 568 0.14 4.20 8.74
C ILE A 568 -1.33 3.96 8.42
N GLY A 569 -1.71 3.94 7.14
CA GLY A 569 -3.08 3.64 6.72
C GLY A 569 -3.55 2.26 7.21
N ARG A 570 -2.67 1.25 7.16
CA ARG A 570 -2.94 -0.07 7.71
C ARG A 570 -3.13 -0.02 9.22
N VAL A 571 -2.29 0.69 9.96
CA VAL A 571 -2.42 0.84 11.43
C VAL A 571 -3.75 1.50 11.79
N ILE A 572 -4.12 2.60 11.12
CA ILE A 572 -5.40 3.28 11.35
C ILE A 572 -6.56 2.31 11.11
N ARG A 573 -6.56 1.59 9.98
CA ARG A 573 -7.61 0.61 9.64
C ARG A 573 -7.71 -0.53 10.65
N TRP A 574 -6.59 -0.96 11.24
CA TRP A 574 -6.55 -2.09 12.17
C TRP A 574 -6.91 -1.71 13.61
N VAL A 575 -6.46 -0.54 14.07
CA VAL A 575 -6.62 -0.11 15.46
C VAL A 575 -7.95 0.60 15.69
N ASN A 576 -8.48 1.31 14.68
CA ASN A 576 -9.70 2.10 14.79
C ASN A 576 -10.90 1.39 14.11
N PRO A 577 -11.83 0.78 14.87
CA PRO A 577 -13.00 0.10 14.29
C PRO A 577 -13.90 1.05 13.49
N MET A 578 -13.99 2.32 13.89
CA MET A 578 -14.77 3.33 13.15
C MET A 578 -14.16 3.66 11.79
N ALA A 579 -12.84 3.57 11.64
CA ALA A 579 -12.20 3.75 10.34
C ALA A 579 -12.64 2.65 9.36
N SER A 580 -12.62 1.39 9.80
CA SER A 580 -13.11 0.27 8.99
C SER A 580 -14.61 0.38 8.69
N LEU A 581 -15.43 0.76 9.68
CA LEU A 581 -16.88 0.92 9.47
C LEU A 581 -17.20 1.97 8.40
N ILE A 582 -16.52 3.13 8.44
CA ILE A 582 -16.74 4.19 7.45
C ILE A 582 -16.30 3.77 6.05
N GLU A 583 -15.21 3.03 5.92
CA GLU A 583 -14.84 2.42 4.64
C GLU A 583 -15.93 1.46 4.14
N PHE A 584 -16.49 0.62 4.99
CA PHE A 584 -17.58 -0.28 4.58
C PHE A 584 -18.83 0.47 4.14
N TYR A 585 -19.22 1.56 4.85
CA TYR A 585 -20.33 2.42 4.41
C TYR A 585 -20.06 3.05 3.05
N ARG A 586 -18.81 3.47 2.78
CA ARG A 586 -18.41 3.95 1.46
C ARG A 586 -18.46 2.87 0.42
N GLU A 587 -17.87 1.71 0.65
CA GLU A 587 -17.84 0.61 -0.31
C GLU A 587 -19.26 0.21 -0.76
N ILE A 588 -20.24 0.17 0.15
CA ILE A 588 -21.61 -0.24 -0.20
C ILE A 588 -22.47 0.86 -0.83
N LEU A 589 -22.23 2.15 -0.53
CA LEU A 589 -23.07 3.28 -0.99
C LEU A 589 -22.43 4.11 -2.10
N TYR A 590 -21.11 4.27 -2.06
CA TYR A 590 -20.32 5.09 -2.98
C TYR A 590 -19.43 4.23 -3.89
N GLY A 591 -18.75 3.23 -3.32
CA GLY A 591 -17.73 2.42 -3.97
C GLY A 591 -16.32 2.72 -3.48
N GLY A 592 -15.34 2.20 -4.23
CA GLY A 592 -13.92 2.54 -4.05
C GLY A 592 -13.62 3.99 -4.44
N GLN A 593 -12.47 4.50 -4.02
CA GLN A 593 -11.99 5.81 -4.49
C GLN A 593 -11.83 5.78 -6.02
N ALA A 594 -12.47 6.74 -6.69
CA ALA A 594 -12.37 6.93 -8.14
C ALA A 594 -11.86 8.34 -8.43
N THR A 595 -11.01 8.46 -9.46
CA THR A 595 -10.52 9.74 -9.94
C THR A 595 -11.60 10.52 -10.69
N ILE A 596 -11.49 11.84 -10.75
CA ILE A 596 -12.41 12.70 -11.51
C ILE A 596 -12.49 12.19 -12.96
N GLY A 597 -13.71 11.96 -13.46
CA GLY A 597 -13.96 11.38 -14.79
C GLY A 597 -14.28 9.89 -14.79
N ALA A 598 -13.94 9.15 -13.73
CA ALA A 598 -14.37 7.78 -13.53
C ALA A 598 -15.66 7.70 -12.70
N ILE A 599 -16.39 6.58 -12.83
CA ILE A 599 -17.59 6.27 -12.05
C ILE A 599 -17.19 5.30 -10.94
N PRO A 600 -17.27 5.67 -9.65
CA PRO A 600 -16.97 4.77 -8.54
C PRO A 600 -18.03 3.66 -8.48
N THR A 601 -17.65 2.41 -8.30
CA THR A 601 -18.59 1.28 -8.30
C THR A 601 -18.81 0.73 -6.89
N PRO A 602 -20.05 0.67 -6.38
CA PRO A 602 -20.32 0.06 -5.10
C PRO A 602 -20.00 -1.44 -5.09
N ALA A 603 -19.34 -1.90 -4.04
CA ALA A 603 -18.91 -3.29 -3.87
C ALA A 603 -19.24 -3.79 -2.45
N PHE A 604 -19.20 -5.12 -2.27
CA PHE A 604 -19.30 -5.70 -0.94
C PHE A 604 -17.96 -5.60 -0.21
N PRO A 605 -17.97 -5.21 1.08
CA PRO A 605 -16.75 -5.18 1.85
C PRO A 605 -16.19 -6.58 2.05
N ALA A 606 -14.85 -6.64 2.12
CA ALA A 606 -14.14 -7.90 2.33
C ALA A 606 -14.64 -8.58 3.62
N VAL A 607 -15.15 -9.80 3.48
CA VAL A 607 -15.78 -10.57 4.58
C VAL A 607 -14.86 -10.71 5.79
N GLU A 608 -13.55 -10.85 5.56
CA GLU A 608 -12.53 -10.89 6.61
C GLU A 608 -12.49 -9.59 7.43
N SER A 609 -12.46 -8.45 6.76
CA SER A 609 -12.44 -7.13 7.41
C SER A 609 -13.72 -6.92 8.22
N VAL A 610 -14.87 -7.30 7.68
CA VAL A 610 -16.15 -7.21 8.41
C VAL A 610 -16.16 -8.12 9.63
N LEU A 611 -15.74 -9.38 9.49
CA LEU A 611 -15.69 -10.33 10.60
C LEU A 611 -14.76 -9.82 11.72
N ARG A 612 -13.58 -9.29 11.35
CA ARG A 612 -12.66 -8.69 12.32
C ARG A 612 -13.34 -7.56 13.10
N VAL A 613 -13.96 -6.61 12.39
CA VAL A 613 -14.64 -5.48 13.04
C VAL A 613 -15.79 -5.96 13.93
N PHE A 614 -16.56 -6.95 13.48
CA PHE A 614 -17.61 -7.57 14.28
C PHE A 614 -17.07 -8.21 15.57
N VAL A 615 -15.98 -8.96 15.48
CA VAL A 615 -15.32 -9.54 16.65
C VAL A 615 -14.81 -8.45 17.60
N THR A 616 -14.19 -7.39 17.07
CA THR A 616 -13.76 -6.25 17.92
C THR A 616 -14.94 -5.55 18.59
N ALA A 617 -16.06 -5.37 17.88
CA ALA A 617 -17.29 -4.81 18.44
C ALA A 617 -17.84 -5.66 19.58
N LEU A 618 -17.85 -6.99 19.42
CA LEU A 618 -18.27 -7.92 20.46
C LEU A 618 -17.35 -7.89 21.69
N ILE A 619 -16.03 -7.80 21.49
CA ILE A 619 -15.05 -7.69 22.59
C ILE A 619 -15.29 -6.39 23.36
N VAL A 620 -15.45 -5.26 22.66
CA VAL A 620 -15.72 -3.95 23.27
C VAL A 620 -17.04 -3.97 24.03
N LEU A 621 -18.09 -4.58 23.47
CA LEU A 621 -19.37 -4.78 24.17
C LEU A 621 -19.19 -5.63 25.44
N ALA A 622 -18.51 -6.77 25.34
CA ALA A 622 -18.30 -7.65 26.47
C ALA A 622 -17.53 -6.97 27.61
N LEU A 623 -16.44 -6.26 27.29
CA LEU A 623 -15.62 -5.55 28.26
C LEU A 623 -16.37 -4.35 28.88
N GLY A 624 -17.03 -3.53 28.05
CA GLY A 624 -17.79 -2.38 28.51
C GLY A 624 -18.98 -2.79 29.39
N TYR A 625 -19.70 -3.83 28.98
CA TYR A 625 -20.81 -4.38 29.75
C TYR A 625 -20.36 -5.01 31.07
N TRP A 626 -19.27 -5.79 31.04
CA TRP A 626 -18.69 -6.39 32.25
C TRP A 626 -18.30 -5.31 33.27
N PHE A 627 -17.65 -4.24 32.82
CA PHE A 627 -17.25 -3.12 33.67
C PHE A 627 -18.46 -2.39 34.25
N PHE A 628 -19.45 -2.09 33.40
CA PHE A 628 -20.71 -1.46 33.81
C PHE A 628 -21.41 -2.28 34.89
N GLN A 629 -21.59 -3.58 34.67
CA GLN A 629 -22.27 -4.47 35.61
C GLN A 629 -21.63 -4.47 36.99
N ARG A 630 -20.29 -4.54 37.03
CA ARG A 630 -19.53 -4.62 38.28
C ARG A 630 -19.66 -3.36 39.13
N ARG A 631 -19.82 -2.19 38.50
CA ARG A 631 -19.96 -0.90 39.17
C ARG A 631 -21.40 -0.40 39.27
N SER A 632 -22.32 -1.05 38.57
CA SER A 632 -23.69 -0.59 38.45
C SER A 632 -24.39 -0.46 39.79
N GLY A 633 -24.02 -1.26 40.80
CA GLY A 633 -24.57 -1.20 42.16
C GLY A 633 -24.33 0.13 42.87
N ASP A 634 -23.14 0.70 42.69
CA ASP A 634 -22.64 1.88 43.41
C ASP A 634 -23.23 3.19 42.88
N PHE A 635 -23.87 3.16 41.70
CA PHE A 635 -24.42 4.37 41.07
C PHE A 635 -25.43 5.12 41.94
N GLY A 636 -26.17 4.43 42.82
CA GLY A 636 -27.13 5.10 43.70
C GLY A 636 -26.48 6.00 44.75
N GLU A 637 -25.22 5.73 45.12
CA GLU A 637 -24.49 6.46 46.16
C GLU A 637 -23.69 7.65 45.58
N GLU A 638 -23.19 7.51 44.34
CA GLU A 638 -22.32 8.50 43.67
C GLU A 638 -23.08 9.63 42.94
N ILE A 639 -24.33 9.37 42.55
CA ILE A 639 -25.22 10.32 41.86
C ILE A 639 -26.07 11.06 42.87
#